data_AF-A0A3B9Z6X1-F1
#
_entry.id   AF-A0A3B9Z6X1-F1
#
_cell.length_a   1.000
_cell.length_b   1.000
_cell.length_c   1.000
_cell.angle_alpha   90.00
_cell.angle_beta   90.00
_cell.angle_gamma   90.00
#
_symmetry.space_group_name_H-M   'P 1'
#
loop_
_entity.id
_entity.type
_entity.pdbx_description
1 polymer ?
#
loop_
_entity_poly.entity_id
_entity_poly.type
_entity_poly.pdbx_seq_one_letter_code
_entity_poly.pdbx_strand_id
1 'polypeptide(L)'
;MSTYEGMPNDGHLNFAERIFTKIKNLFDTKVQTDVPTNAVFTDEKVTQTESTVNGNYEVLLSGTASTATTTEGANKSAGFRYNPDLKSVMEGTYTAASQTNAHAEGYATIASGGPSHAEGTGTCASGQNSHAEGQATCASGFASHAEGNGTRVYKEYGHAEGVATTAEDTAAHAEGAQTRANGTAAHAEGEYTTATNTSSHAEGYNTLASGIASHAEGDHTQAITYHAHAEGHYTTASGVSAHAEGYGTSARGTQAVGIGSHAEGYQTCATGEGCHSEGRNTWSLGNNSHAEGFNTHSSGYYSHAEGQNTTASGVSSHSEGAGARAIGDYSHSEGTATTVTGNYGHAEGGGTIASNTGAHAEGGGTEASGQQSHAEGDNTHATGKSAHAEGGGTEASGVSAHAEGSGTRAVADYAHSEGGGTLASGGGAHAEGTGSTASGGSAHAEGGGTAASGLQSHAEGQNTIANHKSQHVFGEYNFADTSTAGNYARGNYVEIVGNGLSSTQLSNARTLDWDGNEVLSGKLTVGAAPTNNMDVTTKQYVDTAIAESGGTDEKVTQTESNTNAYYRILFSGSANDVTHTEGAGKNSMFTVNPSIGAVTFGTRVTGSAVGEKSFAQGNNITASGPYSHAEGAQTRASGDYSHAEGGDTQASGKYSHAEGGYTTASGFYSHAEGNQTSASNFGSHAEGQGSRAEGQSSHAEGSGTTASGNYSHAEGANTIASGSNAHAEGVGTYAKSNSSHAEGYYTTASGAYSHAEGFGTKATNQNAHAEGGETTASGESAHAEGSYTVANHAAQHVFGEYNIADASAAAATERGAYVEIVGNGTSDVRSNARTLDWDGNQYIAGLQTDKNGVQSMRDITMADYKALTTAEKENGVTYNIYDDDGTYGDYSIFEVAPAYDNTKTYAVGDYCVYDFKLYKCTTAVTTAEDFDDTKWTAVKAMNEISNTKQNVSILQSRANDYIKAKKILVNCTDMTMGMSLSSYVTLDTGYKFFCWQTLGFSDGWVSDFPIYISNPLSVSGFPFWKGTLAPTCRVGFIFFEIRNDI
;
A
#
# COMPACT_ATOMS: atom_id res chain seq x y z
N MET A 1 -7.48 8.36 -40.74
CA MET A 1 -6.06 8.08 -40.47
C MET A 1 -5.60 9.12 -39.46
N SER A 2 -5.31 8.86 -38.17
CA SER A 2 -4.76 7.69 -37.43
C SER A 2 -3.37 8.06 -36.90
N THR A 3 -2.93 7.74 -35.67
CA THR A 3 -3.44 6.88 -34.56
C THR A 3 -2.57 7.22 -33.32
N TYR A 4 -3.03 7.36 -32.07
CA TYR A 4 -3.79 6.46 -31.15
C TYR A 4 -2.88 5.46 -30.38
N GLU A 5 -3.24 4.92 -29.21
CA GLU A 5 -4.49 4.91 -28.40
C GLU A 5 -4.12 4.72 -26.90
N GLY A 6 -4.94 5.07 -25.90
CA GLY A 6 -6.24 5.74 -25.97
C GLY A 6 -6.81 6.09 -24.59
N MET A 7 -7.58 7.18 -24.54
CA MET A 7 -8.52 7.55 -23.47
C MET A 7 -9.90 7.78 -24.12
N PRO A 8 -11.03 7.66 -23.40
CA PRO A 8 -12.32 8.12 -23.90
C PRO A 8 -12.27 9.63 -24.14
N ASN A 9 -12.61 10.07 -25.35
CA ASN A 9 -12.68 11.49 -25.67
C ASN A 9 -13.99 12.08 -25.12
N ASP A 10 -13.91 13.24 -24.47
CA ASP A 10 -14.62 14.40 -25.01
C ASP A 10 -13.91 15.72 -24.59
N GLY A 11 -13.80 16.65 -25.54
CA GLY A 11 -12.87 17.79 -25.44
C GLY A 11 -13.57 19.14 -25.35
N HIS A 12 -13.12 20.00 -24.41
CA HIS A 12 -13.63 21.36 -24.25
C HIS A 12 -12.53 22.41 -24.51
N LEU A 13 -12.63 23.08 -25.67
CA LEU A 13 -11.95 24.36 -25.91
C LEU A 13 -12.80 25.26 -26.83
N ASN A 14 -12.87 26.54 -26.47
CA ASN A 14 -13.39 27.67 -27.26
C ASN A 14 -14.86 27.64 -27.74
N PHE A 15 -15.68 28.29 -26.92
CA PHE A 15 -17.07 28.73 -27.10
C PHE A 15 -17.44 29.45 -28.43
N ALA A 16 -16.48 29.78 -29.28
CA ALA A 16 -16.66 30.70 -30.42
C ALA A 16 -17.37 30.13 -31.66
N GLU A 17 -17.29 28.81 -31.92
CA GLU A 17 -17.90 28.21 -33.14
C GLU A 17 -19.29 27.59 -32.94
N ARG A 18 -19.80 27.53 -31.70
CA ARG A 18 -21.12 26.91 -31.39
C ARG A 18 -22.33 27.63 -32.01
N ILE A 19 -22.17 28.86 -32.51
CA ILE A 19 -23.27 29.68 -33.05
C ILE A 19 -23.67 29.29 -34.49
N PHE A 20 -22.75 28.81 -35.35
CA PHE A 20 -23.04 28.64 -36.78
C PHE A 20 -23.58 27.26 -37.20
N THR A 21 -23.40 26.23 -36.37
CA THR A 21 -23.75 24.84 -36.75
C THR A 21 -25.19 24.44 -36.34
N LYS A 22 -25.80 25.10 -35.34
CA LYS A 22 -27.15 24.76 -34.86
C LYS A 22 -28.28 25.10 -35.85
N ILE A 23 -27.97 25.82 -36.94
CA ILE A 23 -28.93 26.28 -37.97
C ILE A 23 -29.16 25.23 -39.08
N LYS A 24 -28.32 24.19 -39.22
CA LYS A 24 -28.33 23.31 -40.41
C LYS A 24 -29.04 21.96 -40.27
N ASN A 25 -29.18 21.42 -39.06
CA ASN A 25 -29.64 20.04 -38.84
C ASN A 25 -31.08 19.94 -38.29
N LEU A 26 -31.95 20.91 -38.61
CA LEU A 26 -33.38 20.89 -38.25
C LEU A 26 -34.31 20.58 -39.45
N PHE A 27 -33.75 19.98 -40.50
CA PHE A 27 -34.45 19.47 -41.67
C PHE A 27 -33.99 18.03 -41.99
N ASP A 28 -34.96 17.19 -42.38
CA ASP A 28 -34.86 15.78 -42.77
C ASP A 28 -34.39 14.77 -41.69
N THR A 29 -35.06 13.64 -41.41
CA THR A 29 -36.31 13.11 -42.01
C THR A 29 -37.10 12.16 -41.08
N LYS A 30 -38.44 12.33 -41.07
CA LYS A 30 -39.51 11.31 -40.99
C LYS A 30 -39.39 10.06 -40.10
N VAL A 31 -40.43 9.87 -39.28
CA VAL A 31 -41.15 8.58 -39.16
C VAL A 31 -42.65 8.80 -39.45
N GLN A 32 -43.29 7.83 -40.09
CA GLN A 32 -44.74 7.75 -40.38
C GLN A 32 -45.45 6.97 -39.26
N THR A 33 -46.75 7.08 -38.95
CA THR A 33 -47.91 7.76 -39.60
C THR A 33 -49.03 7.90 -38.55
N ASP A 34 -49.89 8.92 -38.66
CA ASP A 34 -51.33 8.71 -38.89
C ASP A 34 -52.07 10.05 -39.12
N VAL A 35 -53.05 10.05 -40.04
CA VAL A 35 -53.77 11.24 -40.52
C VAL A 35 -55.19 10.83 -40.93
N PRO A 36 -56.24 11.38 -40.31
CA PRO A 36 -57.09 12.37 -41.02
C PRO A 36 -57.67 13.47 -40.09
N THR A 37 -58.03 14.70 -40.52
CA THR A 37 -58.06 15.35 -41.85
C THR A 37 -58.22 16.88 -41.71
N ASN A 38 -57.96 17.62 -42.81
CA ASN A 38 -58.52 18.95 -43.14
C ASN A 38 -58.11 20.18 -42.30
N ALA A 39 -57.07 20.88 -42.75
CA ALA A 39 -57.24 22.15 -43.46
C ALA A 39 -56.01 22.40 -44.36
N VAL A 40 -56.19 23.01 -45.54
CA VAL A 40 -55.09 23.26 -46.49
C VAL A 40 -55.14 24.71 -46.98
N PHE A 41 -54.00 25.39 -46.90
CA PHE A 41 -53.62 26.45 -47.82
C PHE A 41 -52.21 26.18 -48.35
N THR A 42 -52.09 26.12 -49.67
CA THR A 42 -50.81 26.03 -50.39
C THR A 42 -50.37 27.41 -50.84
N ASP A 43 -49.11 27.76 -50.61
CA ASP A 43 -48.45 28.90 -51.26
C ASP A 43 -48.16 28.59 -52.74
N GLU A 44 -48.35 29.57 -53.63
CA GLU A 44 -47.65 29.61 -54.91
C GLU A 44 -47.42 31.06 -55.40
N LYS A 45 -46.24 31.59 -55.08
CA LYS A 45 -45.41 32.54 -55.87
C LYS A 45 -46.08 33.36 -56.99
N VAL A 46 -46.04 34.69 -56.86
CA VAL A 46 -45.89 35.60 -58.02
C VAL A 46 -44.81 36.65 -57.74
N THR A 47 -44.07 37.04 -58.78
CA THR A 47 -42.96 37.99 -58.79
C THR A 47 -43.35 39.45 -58.54
N GLN A 48 -42.39 40.26 -58.09
CA GLN A 48 -42.46 41.73 -58.17
C GLN A 48 -42.59 42.22 -59.62
N THR A 49 -43.51 43.14 -59.86
CA THR A 49 -43.25 44.34 -60.68
C THR A 49 -44.08 45.53 -60.18
N GLU A 50 -43.73 46.73 -60.62
CA GLU A 50 -44.19 48.01 -60.06
C GLU A 50 -45.70 48.27 -60.21
N SER A 51 -46.31 48.89 -59.18
CA SER A 51 -47.44 49.81 -59.39
C SER A 51 -47.45 50.91 -58.32
N THR A 52 -47.51 52.18 -58.76
CA THR A 52 -47.65 53.34 -57.86
C THR A 52 -49.12 53.60 -57.53
N VAL A 53 -49.52 53.40 -56.27
CA VAL A 53 -50.80 53.90 -55.74
C VAL A 53 -50.59 54.49 -54.35
N ASN A 54 -50.78 55.80 -54.20
CA ASN A 54 -51.01 56.41 -52.89
C ASN A 54 -52.43 56.05 -52.42
N GLY A 55 -52.55 55.46 -51.22
CA GLY A 55 -53.79 54.91 -50.69
C GLY A 55 -54.09 55.34 -49.26
N ASN A 56 -54.09 56.65 -48.98
CA ASN A 56 -54.52 57.17 -47.68
C ASN A 56 -56.02 56.91 -47.49
N TYR A 57 -56.39 56.10 -46.48
CA TYR A 57 -57.76 56.02 -46.00
C TYR A 57 -58.02 57.10 -44.94
N GLU A 58 -58.26 58.33 -45.39
CA GLU A 58 -58.90 59.34 -44.54
C GLU A 58 -60.38 59.00 -44.36
N VAL A 59 -60.78 58.63 -43.14
CA VAL A 59 -62.20 58.63 -42.76
C VAL A 59 -62.62 60.08 -42.46
N LEU A 60 -62.84 60.85 -43.51
CA LEU A 60 -63.30 62.24 -43.44
C LEU A 60 -64.76 62.32 -43.00
N LEU A 61 -65.00 62.47 -41.69
CA LEU A 61 -66.29 62.89 -41.13
C LEU A 61 -66.55 64.39 -41.41
N SER A 62 -66.75 64.73 -42.69
CA SER A 62 -67.11 66.08 -43.14
C SER A 62 -68.61 66.40 -42.95
N GLY A 63 -69.12 66.17 -41.74
CA GLY A 63 -70.47 66.56 -41.34
C GLY A 63 -70.57 68.07 -41.17
N THR A 64 -71.22 68.76 -42.11
CA THR A 64 -71.43 70.21 -42.01
C THR A 64 -72.40 70.54 -40.89
N ALA A 65 -72.07 71.55 -40.07
CA ALA A 65 -72.95 72.03 -39.02
C ALA A 65 -74.27 72.56 -39.59
N SER A 66 -75.38 71.99 -39.14
CA SER A 66 -76.72 72.57 -39.33
C SER A 66 -77.23 73.11 -37.99
N THR A 67 -77.87 74.27 -38.03
CA THR A 67 -78.32 74.98 -36.83
C THR A 67 -79.61 74.36 -36.28
N ALA A 68 -79.55 73.78 -35.09
CA ALA A 68 -80.72 73.41 -34.29
C ALA A 68 -80.71 74.23 -32.99
N THR A 69 -81.62 75.20 -32.88
CA THR A 69 -81.87 75.98 -31.66
C THR A 69 -83.16 75.53 -30.98
N THR A 70 -83.28 75.83 -29.67
CA THR A 70 -84.39 75.48 -28.76
C THR A 70 -84.45 73.99 -28.39
N THR A 71 -84.85 73.59 -27.17
CA THR A 71 -85.43 74.35 -26.03
C THR A 71 -84.89 73.84 -24.69
N GLU A 72 -85.05 74.61 -23.61
CA GLU A 72 -84.86 74.15 -22.23
C GLU A 72 -85.79 72.97 -21.88
N GLY A 73 -85.31 72.03 -21.05
CA GLY A 73 -86.13 70.94 -20.53
C GLY A 73 -85.30 69.88 -19.81
N ALA A 74 -85.28 69.90 -18.48
CA ALA A 74 -84.43 68.99 -17.70
C ALA A 74 -85.02 67.57 -17.59
N ASN A 75 -84.26 66.57 -18.05
CA ASN A 75 -84.05 65.34 -17.28
C ASN A 75 -82.82 64.55 -17.76
N LYS A 76 -82.36 63.60 -16.93
CA LYS A 76 -81.11 62.86 -17.14
C LYS A 76 -81.25 61.79 -18.22
N SER A 77 -80.34 61.78 -19.19
CA SER A 77 -80.05 60.65 -20.06
C SER A 77 -78.54 60.57 -20.29
N ALA A 78 -77.97 59.38 -20.18
CA ALA A 78 -76.58 59.11 -20.56
C ALA A 78 -76.37 59.54 -22.03
N GLY A 79 -75.32 60.30 -22.33
CA GLY A 79 -75.28 61.01 -23.62
C GLY A 79 -73.91 61.50 -24.04
N PHE A 80 -73.61 61.21 -25.31
CA PHE A 80 -72.48 61.71 -26.08
C PHE A 80 -72.34 63.23 -25.97
N ARG A 81 -71.18 63.70 -25.52
CA ARG A 81 -70.81 65.11 -25.40
C ARG A 81 -69.42 65.31 -25.99
N TYR A 82 -69.34 66.05 -27.09
CA TYR A 82 -68.08 66.43 -27.73
C TYR A 82 -67.74 67.89 -27.42
N ASN A 83 -66.49 68.15 -27.04
CA ASN A 83 -65.94 69.50 -26.90
C ASN A 83 -65.04 69.81 -28.11
N PRO A 84 -65.44 70.70 -29.04
CA PRO A 84 -64.68 70.98 -30.25
C PRO A 84 -63.35 71.72 -30.01
N ASP A 85 -63.24 72.51 -28.94
CA ASP A 85 -62.04 73.29 -28.63
C ASP A 85 -60.89 72.41 -28.13
N LEU A 86 -61.23 71.34 -27.39
CA LEU A 86 -60.28 70.30 -26.96
C LEU A 86 -60.27 69.07 -27.88
N LYS A 87 -61.26 68.92 -28.77
CA LYS A 87 -61.57 67.65 -29.45
C LYS A 87 -61.80 66.47 -28.50
N SER A 88 -62.26 66.72 -27.27
CA SER A 88 -62.50 65.66 -26.28
C SER A 88 -63.93 65.09 -26.38
N VAL A 89 -64.08 63.80 -26.10
CA VAL A 89 -65.34 63.05 -26.18
C VAL A 89 -65.72 62.53 -24.79
N MET A 90 -67.00 62.60 -24.43
CA MET A 90 -67.54 62.05 -23.20
C MET A 90 -68.84 61.29 -23.48
N GLU A 91 -68.84 59.98 -23.30
CA GLU A 91 -69.98 59.09 -23.49
C GLU A 91 -70.53 58.64 -22.12
N GLY A 92 -71.76 58.13 -22.05
CA GLY A 92 -72.30 57.60 -20.79
C GLY A 92 -72.72 58.65 -19.72
N THR A 93 -72.47 58.36 -18.43
CA THR A 93 -73.00 59.11 -17.27
C THR A 93 -71.92 59.47 -16.25
N TYR A 94 -71.93 60.72 -15.73
CA TYR A 94 -70.91 61.26 -14.82
C TYR A 94 -69.47 61.26 -15.39
N THR A 95 -69.31 61.06 -16.71
CA THR A 95 -68.02 61.02 -17.39
C THR A 95 -67.47 62.42 -17.67
N ALA A 96 -66.14 62.56 -17.65
CA ALA A 96 -65.43 63.82 -17.84
C ALA A 96 -64.14 63.66 -18.66
N ALA A 97 -64.01 64.39 -19.77
CA ALA A 97 -62.81 64.41 -20.62
C ALA A 97 -62.25 65.84 -20.74
N SER A 98 -61.20 66.16 -19.98
CA SER A 98 -60.83 67.54 -19.64
C SER A 98 -59.56 68.08 -20.32
N GLN A 99 -58.99 67.35 -21.28
CA GLN A 99 -57.78 67.75 -22.02
C GLN A 99 -57.93 67.49 -23.51
N THR A 100 -56.98 68.02 -24.30
CA THR A 100 -56.95 67.85 -25.75
C THR A 100 -56.94 66.38 -26.17
N ASN A 101 -57.85 65.99 -27.07
CA ASN A 101 -58.05 64.64 -27.59
C ASN A 101 -58.38 63.56 -26.52
N ALA A 102 -58.81 63.92 -25.31
CA ALA A 102 -59.19 62.94 -24.28
C ALA A 102 -60.56 62.29 -24.57
N HIS A 103 -60.74 61.01 -24.24
CA HIS A 103 -62.00 60.27 -24.37
C HIS A 103 -62.40 59.59 -23.04
N ALA A 104 -63.64 59.78 -22.57
CA ALA A 104 -64.17 59.14 -21.37
C ALA A 104 -65.56 58.52 -21.61
N GLU A 105 -65.67 57.18 -21.55
CA GLU A 105 -66.90 56.42 -21.76
C GLU A 105 -67.37 55.68 -20.49
N GLY A 106 -68.67 55.37 -20.38
CA GLY A 106 -69.23 54.51 -19.33
C GLY A 106 -69.87 55.24 -18.15
N TYR A 107 -69.51 54.87 -16.92
CA TYR A 107 -70.09 55.42 -15.69
C TYR A 107 -69.01 55.98 -14.75
N ALA A 108 -69.09 57.27 -14.44
CA ALA A 108 -68.18 57.97 -13.52
C ALA A 108 -66.67 57.84 -13.89
N THR A 109 -66.37 57.83 -15.19
CA THR A 109 -65.01 57.72 -15.73
C THR A 109 -64.38 59.09 -16.03
N ILE A 110 -63.06 59.22 -15.87
CA ILE A 110 -62.35 60.52 -15.93
C ILE A 110 -61.09 60.43 -16.81
N ALA A 111 -61.13 61.03 -17.99
CA ALA A 111 -59.98 61.21 -18.87
C ALA A 111 -59.42 62.64 -18.73
N SER A 112 -58.35 62.80 -17.96
CA SER A 112 -57.81 64.11 -17.55
C SER A 112 -56.36 64.36 -17.98
N GLY A 113 -55.78 63.46 -18.77
CA GLY A 113 -54.53 63.66 -19.51
C GLY A 113 -54.79 63.97 -20.99
N GLY A 114 -53.86 64.65 -21.66
CA GLY A 114 -53.92 64.78 -23.12
C GLY A 114 -53.59 63.45 -23.80
N PRO A 115 -53.98 63.27 -25.07
CA PRO A 115 -54.94 62.20 -25.43
C PRO A 115 -54.95 61.00 -24.45
N SER A 116 -55.76 61.04 -23.39
CA SER A 116 -56.01 59.88 -22.53
C SER A 116 -57.37 59.23 -22.82
N HIS A 117 -57.49 57.93 -22.58
CA HIS A 117 -58.74 57.17 -22.76
C HIS A 117 -59.16 56.49 -21.45
N ALA A 118 -60.42 56.67 -21.03
CA ALA A 118 -60.99 56.06 -19.82
C ALA A 118 -62.37 55.43 -20.11
N GLU A 119 -62.48 54.10 -20.06
CA GLU A 119 -63.73 53.36 -20.31
C GLU A 119 -64.19 52.58 -19.07
N GLY A 120 -65.48 52.22 -19.00
CA GLY A 120 -66.02 51.30 -18.00
C GLY A 120 -66.74 51.96 -16.82
N THR A 121 -66.41 51.59 -15.58
CA THR A 121 -67.13 52.01 -14.36
C THR A 121 -66.18 52.50 -13.27
N GLY A 122 -66.14 53.81 -13.02
CA GLY A 122 -65.33 54.45 -11.97
C GLY A 122 -63.84 54.52 -12.30
N THR A 123 -63.47 54.52 -13.58
CA THR A 123 -62.08 54.44 -14.06
C THR A 123 -61.45 55.84 -14.26
N CYS A 124 -60.13 55.95 -14.19
CA CYS A 124 -59.45 57.22 -14.39
C CYS A 124 -58.15 57.14 -15.21
N ALA A 125 -58.06 57.94 -16.28
CA ALA A 125 -56.87 58.08 -17.12
C ALA A 125 -56.37 59.53 -17.04
N SER A 126 -55.44 59.80 -16.13
CA SER A 126 -54.98 61.17 -15.81
C SER A 126 -53.59 61.52 -16.36
N GLY A 127 -52.81 60.51 -16.77
CA GLY A 127 -51.53 60.73 -17.43
C GLY A 127 -51.67 61.06 -18.93
N GLN A 128 -50.70 61.78 -19.50
CA GLN A 128 -50.70 62.02 -20.95
C GLN A 128 -50.46 60.71 -21.71
N ASN A 129 -51.25 60.43 -22.75
CA ASN A 129 -51.28 59.15 -23.47
C ASN A 129 -51.69 57.93 -22.61
N SER A 130 -52.30 58.12 -21.44
CA SER A 130 -52.72 57.00 -20.57
C SER A 130 -54.04 56.37 -21.01
N HIS A 131 -54.18 55.06 -20.79
CA HIS A 131 -55.40 54.31 -21.06
C HIS A 131 -55.86 53.57 -19.79
N ALA A 132 -57.15 53.63 -19.45
CA ALA A 132 -57.73 52.91 -18.32
C ALA A 132 -59.11 52.31 -18.69
N GLU A 133 -59.28 50.99 -18.53
CA GLU A 133 -60.53 50.27 -18.85
C GLU A 133 -61.01 49.42 -17.66
N GLY A 134 -62.31 49.11 -17.61
CA GLY A 134 -62.87 48.12 -16.69
C GLY A 134 -63.63 48.72 -15.48
N GLN A 135 -63.36 48.23 -14.27
CA GLN A 135 -64.04 48.66 -13.04
C GLN A 135 -63.05 49.23 -12.02
N ALA A 136 -63.22 50.46 -11.58
CA ALA A 136 -62.41 51.12 -10.54
C ALA A 136 -60.88 51.13 -10.81
N THR A 137 -60.49 51.08 -12.08
CA THR A 137 -59.10 51.07 -12.57
C THR A 137 -58.56 52.49 -12.77
N CYS A 138 -57.25 52.72 -12.59
CA CYS A 138 -56.68 54.05 -12.75
C CYS A 138 -55.25 54.06 -13.32
N ALA A 139 -55.05 54.75 -14.43
CA ALA A 139 -53.76 55.00 -15.08
C ALA A 139 -53.36 56.48 -14.95
N SER A 140 -52.28 56.75 -14.23
CA SER A 140 -51.88 58.13 -13.85
C SER A 140 -50.55 58.60 -14.44
N GLY A 141 -49.77 57.69 -15.04
CA GLY A 141 -48.46 57.98 -15.62
C GLY A 141 -48.51 58.38 -17.09
N PHE A 142 -47.45 59.04 -17.57
CA PHE A 142 -47.27 59.24 -19.02
C PHE A 142 -47.22 57.88 -19.72
N ALA A 143 -48.07 57.67 -20.74
CA ALA A 143 -48.19 56.43 -21.50
C ALA A 143 -48.38 55.16 -20.65
N SER A 144 -49.09 55.25 -19.51
CA SER A 144 -49.44 54.10 -18.67
C SER A 144 -50.77 53.44 -19.09
N HIS A 145 -50.90 52.12 -18.92
CA HIS A 145 -52.12 51.35 -19.21
C HIS A 145 -52.66 50.62 -17.96
N ALA A 146 -53.97 50.66 -17.69
CA ALA A 146 -54.60 49.97 -16.56
C ALA A 146 -55.95 49.33 -16.94
N GLU A 147 -56.04 48.00 -16.99
CA GLU A 147 -57.24 47.26 -17.38
C GLU A 147 -57.75 46.35 -16.24
N GLY A 148 -59.03 45.94 -16.29
CA GLY A 148 -59.59 44.92 -15.38
C GLY A 148 -60.44 45.46 -14.22
N ASN A 149 -60.18 45.02 -12.98
CA ASN A 149 -61.01 45.35 -11.81
C ASN A 149 -60.16 45.81 -10.61
N GLY A 150 -60.19 47.10 -10.30
CA GLY A 150 -59.49 47.71 -9.17
C GLY A 150 -58.00 47.92 -9.38
N THR A 151 -57.51 47.83 -10.63
CA THR A 151 -56.09 47.89 -11.00
C THR A 151 -55.55 49.33 -11.04
N ARG A 152 -54.24 49.53 -10.80
CA ARG A 152 -53.64 50.88 -10.71
C ARG A 152 -52.25 50.97 -11.32
N VAL A 153 -52.02 52.04 -12.08
CA VAL A 153 -50.68 52.49 -12.48
C VAL A 153 -50.45 53.94 -12.08
N TYR A 154 -49.35 54.19 -11.37
CA TYR A 154 -49.01 55.52 -10.84
C TYR A 154 -47.97 56.29 -11.66
N LYS A 155 -47.21 55.62 -12.53
CA LYS A 155 -45.95 56.12 -13.10
C LYS A 155 -45.78 55.85 -14.59
N GLU A 156 -44.83 56.54 -15.20
CA GLU A 156 -44.62 56.58 -16.64
C GLU A 156 -44.32 55.19 -17.21
N TYR A 157 -44.93 54.85 -18.35
CA TYR A 157 -44.78 53.56 -19.06
C TYR A 157 -45.19 52.30 -18.28
N GLY A 158 -45.79 52.42 -17.10
CA GLY A 158 -46.26 51.26 -16.34
C GLY A 158 -47.52 50.62 -16.93
N HIS A 159 -47.71 49.33 -16.70
CA HIS A 159 -48.86 48.55 -17.16
C HIS A 159 -49.44 47.71 -16.01
N ALA A 160 -50.77 47.63 -15.88
CA ALA A 160 -51.41 46.70 -14.95
C ALA A 160 -52.75 46.15 -15.49
N GLU A 161 -52.90 44.83 -15.52
CA GLU A 161 -54.11 44.13 -15.96
C GLU A 161 -54.66 43.22 -14.85
N GLY A 162 -55.94 42.84 -14.91
CA GLY A 162 -56.49 41.77 -14.08
C GLY A 162 -57.30 42.25 -12.87
N VAL A 163 -57.10 41.67 -11.69
CA VAL A 163 -57.92 41.94 -10.49
C VAL A 163 -57.06 42.45 -9.33
N ALA A 164 -57.31 43.68 -8.89
CA ALA A 164 -56.61 44.37 -7.80
C ALA A 164 -55.08 44.48 -7.94
N THR A 165 -54.57 44.40 -9.18
CA THR A 165 -53.15 44.51 -9.49
C THR A 165 -52.63 45.96 -9.41
N THR A 166 -51.33 46.18 -9.23
CA THR A 166 -50.77 47.54 -9.09
C THR A 166 -49.32 47.66 -9.55
N ALA A 167 -49.05 48.65 -10.40
CA ALA A 167 -47.70 49.08 -10.80
C ALA A 167 -47.39 50.50 -10.27
N GLU A 168 -46.42 50.63 -9.37
CA GLU A 168 -46.15 51.90 -8.66
C GLU A 168 -45.02 52.76 -9.23
N ASP A 169 -44.10 52.19 -10.01
CA ASP A 169 -42.90 52.90 -10.50
C ASP A 169 -42.75 52.88 -12.04
N THR A 170 -41.81 53.68 -12.57
CA THR A 170 -41.59 53.84 -14.01
C THR A 170 -41.33 52.48 -14.68
N ALA A 171 -42.09 52.18 -15.74
CA ALA A 171 -42.09 50.92 -16.48
C ALA A 171 -42.36 49.63 -15.65
N ALA A 172 -42.91 49.74 -14.44
CA ALA A 172 -43.37 48.57 -13.68
C ALA A 172 -44.61 47.91 -14.32
N HIS A 173 -44.71 46.60 -14.23
CA HIS A 173 -45.71 45.79 -14.94
C HIS A 173 -46.33 44.74 -14.00
N ALA A 174 -47.67 44.72 -13.89
CA ALA A 174 -48.39 43.87 -12.92
C ALA A 174 -49.68 43.24 -13.50
N GLU A 175 -49.67 41.94 -13.78
CA GLU A 175 -50.80 41.19 -14.35
C GLU A 175 -51.35 40.13 -13.38
N GLY A 176 -52.55 39.61 -13.62
CA GLY A 176 -53.14 38.54 -12.81
C GLY A 176 -54.07 39.01 -11.67
N ALA A 177 -53.87 38.52 -10.44
CA ALA A 177 -54.75 38.73 -9.30
C ALA A 177 -54.00 39.07 -8.00
N GLN A 178 -54.32 40.23 -7.42
CA GLN A 178 -53.67 40.80 -6.22
C GLN A 178 -52.14 40.99 -6.36
N THR A 179 -51.64 41.13 -7.59
CA THR A 179 -50.20 41.26 -7.88
C THR A 179 -49.69 42.70 -7.78
N ARG A 180 -48.40 42.89 -7.49
CA ARG A 180 -47.87 44.21 -7.12
C ARG A 180 -46.41 44.42 -7.55
N ALA A 181 -46.18 45.30 -8.53
CA ALA A 181 -44.87 45.71 -9.01
C ALA A 181 -44.52 47.13 -8.50
N ASN A 182 -43.60 47.25 -7.54
CA ASN A 182 -43.26 48.52 -6.89
C ASN A 182 -41.93 49.15 -7.37
N GLY A 183 -41.09 48.39 -8.05
CA GLY A 183 -39.76 48.83 -8.47
C GLY A 183 -39.71 49.26 -9.94
N THR A 184 -38.74 50.11 -10.28
CA THR A 184 -38.49 50.54 -11.67
C THR A 184 -38.28 49.32 -12.57
N ALA A 185 -39.08 49.19 -13.63
CA ALA A 185 -39.07 48.01 -14.52
C ALA A 185 -39.20 46.65 -13.81
N ALA A 186 -39.92 46.58 -12.68
CA ALA A 186 -40.28 45.32 -12.02
C ALA A 186 -41.47 44.64 -12.72
N HIS A 187 -41.51 43.31 -12.72
CA HIS A 187 -42.60 42.49 -13.29
C HIS A 187 -43.25 41.62 -12.20
N ALA A 188 -44.59 41.59 -12.13
CA ALA A 188 -45.35 40.76 -11.19
C ALA A 188 -46.58 40.12 -11.88
N GLU A 189 -46.56 38.81 -12.11
CA GLU A 189 -47.65 38.04 -12.75
C GLU A 189 -48.19 36.95 -11.81
N GLY A 190 -49.43 36.48 -12.00
CA GLY A 190 -50.00 35.34 -11.25
C GLY A 190 -51.01 35.73 -10.14
N GLU A 191 -50.97 35.06 -8.98
CA GLU A 191 -51.87 35.32 -7.84
C GLU A 191 -51.08 35.60 -6.54
N TYR A 192 -51.40 36.68 -5.83
CA TYR A 192 -50.67 37.17 -4.62
C TYR A 192 -49.17 37.49 -4.83
N THR A 193 -48.68 37.61 -6.06
CA THR A 193 -47.25 37.82 -6.32
C THR A 193 -46.80 39.27 -6.13
N THR A 194 -45.54 39.50 -5.77
CA THR A 194 -45.03 40.84 -5.50
C THR A 194 -43.56 41.01 -5.90
N ALA A 195 -43.29 42.07 -6.68
CA ALA A 195 -41.97 42.43 -7.18
C ALA A 195 -41.60 43.85 -6.71
N THR A 196 -40.70 44.00 -5.73
CA THR A 196 -40.57 45.27 -4.98
C THR A 196 -39.45 46.20 -5.40
N ASN A 197 -38.51 45.77 -6.24
CA ASN A 197 -37.23 46.47 -6.45
C ASN A 197 -36.88 46.61 -7.94
N THR A 198 -35.87 47.42 -8.26
CA THR A 198 -35.49 47.66 -9.66
C THR A 198 -35.21 46.35 -10.40
N SER A 199 -35.93 46.12 -11.49
CA SER A 199 -35.86 44.91 -12.33
C SER A 199 -36.13 43.58 -11.62
N SER A 200 -36.83 43.57 -10.47
CA SER A 200 -37.28 42.31 -9.83
C SER A 200 -38.44 41.67 -10.62
N HIS A 201 -38.46 40.35 -10.75
CA HIS A 201 -39.48 39.57 -11.46
C HIS A 201 -40.12 38.55 -10.51
N ALA A 202 -41.44 38.58 -10.32
CA ALA A 202 -42.20 37.57 -9.58
C ALA A 202 -43.34 36.98 -10.45
N GLU A 203 -43.45 35.66 -10.51
CA GLU A 203 -44.51 34.94 -11.24
C GLU A 203 -45.07 33.78 -10.38
N GLY A 204 -46.31 33.34 -10.61
CA GLY A 204 -46.89 32.15 -9.99
C GLY A 204 -47.92 32.41 -8.88
N TYR A 205 -47.85 31.67 -7.76
CA TYR A 205 -48.76 31.79 -6.61
C TYR A 205 -47.99 32.14 -5.33
N ASN A 206 -48.35 33.26 -4.68
CA ASN A 206 -47.78 33.71 -3.41
C ASN A 206 -46.24 33.85 -3.44
N THR A 207 -45.71 34.40 -4.53
CA THR A 207 -44.26 34.55 -4.77
C THR A 207 -43.76 35.99 -4.53
N LEU A 208 -42.51 36.12 -4.06
CA LEU A 208 -41.92 37.39 -3.65
C LEU A 208 -40.51 37.59 -4.22
N ALA A 209 -40.37 38.55 -5.14
CA ALA A 209 -39.09 39.05 -5.61
C ALA A 209 -38.81 40.43 -4.99
N SER A 210 -37.91 40.49 -4.01
CA SER A 210 -37.64 41.72 -3.24
C SER A 210 -36.20 42.21 -3.29
N GLY A 211 -35.31 41.51 -3.99
CA GLY A 211 -33.98 41.99 -4.36
C GLY A 211 -33.97 42.81 -5.65
N ILE A 212 -32.93 43.63 -5.85
CA ILE A 212 -32.65 44.28 -7.14
C ILE A 212 -32.23 43.18 -8.14
N ALA A 213 -32.90 43.14 -9.29
CA ALA A 213 -32.78 42.10 -10.31
C ALA A 213 -32.92 40.66 -9.76
N SER A 214 -33.79 40.46 -8.78
CA SER A 214 -34.14 39.13 -8.26
C SER A 214 -35.28 38.49 -9.05
N HIS A 215 -35.31 37.16 -9.13
CA HIS A 215 -36.33 36.37 -9.84
C HIS A 215 -37.01 35.37 -8.89
N ALA A 216 -38.35 35.33 -8.85
CA ALA A 216 -39.11 34.35 -8.07
C ALA A 216 -40.28 33.76 -8.88
N GLU A 217 -40.21 32.48 -9.27
CA GLU A 217 -41.28 31.76 -9.99
C GLU A 217 -41.85 30.63 -9.11
N GLY A 218 -43.12 30.23 -9.32
CA GLY A 218 -43.68 28.99 -8.78
C GLY A 218 -44.72 29.17 -7.67
N ASP A 219 -44.67 28.36 -6.61
CA ASP A 219 -45.62 28.35 -5.49
C ASP A 219 -44.90 28.62 -4.16
N HIS A 220 -45.34 29.65 -3.41
CA HIS A 220 -44.74 30.06 -2.13
C HIS A 220 -43.22 30.37 -2.19
N THR A 221 -42.69 30.81 -3.33
CA THR A 221 -41.25 31.03 -3.54
C THR A 221 -40.79 32.46 -3.21
N GLN A 222 -39.54 32.61 -2.76
CA GLN A 222 -39.01 33.89 -2.28
C GLN A 222 -37.57 34.15 -2.72
N ALA A 223 -37.34 35.26 -3.43
CA ALA A 223 -36.02 35.75 -3.81
C ALA A 223 -35.77 37.14 -3.17
N ILE A 224 -34.94 37.17 -2.13
CA ILE A 224 -34.97 38.27 -1.14
C ILE A 224 -33.89 39.34 -1.38
N THR A 225 -32.77 39.01 -2.04
CA THR A 225 -31.63 39.94 -2.17
C THR A 225 -31.09 40.08 -3.59
N TYR A 226 -30.08 40.93 -3.79
CA TYR A 226 -29.52 41.28 -5.09
C TYR A 226 -29.18 40.04 -5.92
N HIS A 227 -29.76 39.93 -7.12
CA HIS A 227 -29.61 38.80 -8.05
C HIS A 227 -29.98 37.42 -7.47
N ALA A 228 -30.74 37.36 -6.36
CA ALA A 228 -31.28 36.09 -5.86
C ALA A 228 -32.33 35.52 -6.83
N HIS A 229 -32.38 34.20 -6.97
CA HIS A 229 -33.23 33.50 -7.94
C HIS A 229 -33.85 32.27 -7.26
N ALA A 230 -35.18 32.18 -7.22
CA ALA A 230 -35.91 31.06 -6.62
C ALA A 230 -37.01 30.55 -7.55
N GLU A 231 -37.07 29.24 -7.76
CA GLU A 231 -38.08 28.56 -8.58
C GLU A 231 -38.66 27.35 -7.83
N GLY A 232 -39.85 26.87 -8.20
CA GLY A 232 -40.43 25.62 -7.67
C GLY A 232 -41.54 25.81 -6.62
N HIS A 233 -41.50 25.04 -5.53
CA HIS A 233 -42.58 24.98 -4.52
C HIS A 233 -42.00 25.06 -3.09
N TYR A 234 -42.34 26.12 -2.35
CA TYR A 234 -41.79 26.46 -1.03
C TYR A 234 -40.26 26.64 -1.02
N THR A 235 -39.70 27.26 -2.07
CA THR A 235 -38.25 27.52 -2.18
C THR A 235 -37.89 28.93 -1.70
N THR A 236 -36.66 29.14 -1.25
CA THR A 236 -36.22 30.45 -0.75
C THR A 236 -34.74 30.71 -1.03
N ALA A 237 -34.46 31.70 -1.87
CA ALA A 237 -33.14 32.27 -2.11
C ALA A 237 -32.97 33.58 -1.33
N SER A 238 -32.11 33.57 -0.31
CA SER A 238 -31.90 34.72 0.59
C SER A 238 -30.44 35.17 0.77
N GLY A 239 -29.49 34.46 0.15
CA GLY A 239 -28.12 34.96 -0.07
C GLY A 239 -28.05 35.92 -1.27
N VAL A 240 -26.90 36.59 -1.46
CA VAL A 240 -26.62 37.43 -2.64
C VAL A 240 -26.23 36.54 -3.81
N SER A 241 -26.89 36.73 -4.96
CA SER A 241 -26.78 35.82 -6.12
C SER A 241 -27.02 34.34 -5.77
N ALA A 242 -27.83 34.05 -4.75
CA ALA A 242 -28.18 32.69 -4.37
C ALA A 242 -29.25 32.11 -5.33
N HIS A 243 -29.14 30.83 -5.67
CA HIS A 243 -30.09 30.12 -6.51
C HIS A 243 -30.75 28.96 -5.74
N ALA A 244 -32.08 28.84 -5.79
CA ALA A 244 -32.86 27.83 -5.08
C ALA A 244 -33.99 27.24 -5.96
N GLU A 245 -33.86 25.96 -6.35
CA GLU A 245 -34.84 25.25 -7.18
C GLU A 245 -35.48 24.07 -6.43
N GLY A 246 -36.66 23.61 -6.84
CA GLY A 246 -37.23 22.32 -6.43
C GLY A 246 -38.36 22.40 -5.40
N TYR A 247 -38.33 21.53 -4.38
CA TYR A 247 -39.40 21.39 -3.37
C TYR A 247 -38.87 21.55 -1.95
N GLY A 248 -39.31 22.62 -1.27
CA GLY A 248 -38.95 22.88 0.13
C GLY A 248 -37.45 23.15 0.36
N THR A 249 -36.73 23.60 -0.69
CA THR A 249 -35.28 23.87 -0.67
C THR A 249 -34.98 25.28 -0.18
N SER A 250 -33.77 25.51 0.36
CA SER A 250 -33.42 26.84 0.88
C SER A 250 -31.94 27.18 0.73
N ALA A 251 -31.63 28.03 -0.26
CA ALA A 251 -30.32 28.66 -0.41
C ALA A 251 -30.30 29.97 0.39
N ARG A 252 -29.80 29.91 1.62
CA ARG A 252 -29.82 31.06 2.55
C ARG A 252 -28.54 31.87 2.52
N GLY A 253 -27.41 31.21 2.23
CA GLY A 253 -26.08 31.71 2.60
C GLY A 253 -25.98 32.00 4.10
N THR A 254 -24.83 32.51 4.54
CA THR A 254 -24.71 33.13 5.85
C THR A 254 -25.24 34.57 5.77
N GLN A 255 -25.86 35.05 6.85
CA GLN A 255 -26.34 36.45 6.95
C GLN A 255 -25.17 37.44 7.19
N ALA A 256 -24.10 37.29 6.40
CA ALA A 256 -22.81 37.94 6.57
C ALA A 256 -22.04 38.08 5.23
N VAL A 257 -22.74 38.43 4.14
CA VAL A 257 -22.14 38.80 2.83
C VAL A 257 -21.38 37.65 2.14
N GLY A 258 -22.03 36.49 2.00
CA GLY A 258 -21.59 35.44 1.07
C GLY A 258 -22.30 35.53 -0.28
N ILE A 259 -21.59 35.24 -1.37
CA ILE A 259 -22.11 35.21 -2.75
C ILE A 259 -22.34 33.75 -3.17
N GLY A 260 -23.42 33.49 -3.94
CA GLY A 260 -23.50 32.32 -4.82
C GLY A 260 -23.73 30.96 -4.17
N SER A 261 -24.53 30.87 -3.09
CA SER A 261 -24.98 29.58 -2.57
C SER A 261 -26.05 28.94 -3.47
N HIS A 262 -25.93 27.65 -3.78
CA HIS A 262 -26.85 26.90 -4.65
C HIS A 262 -27.57 25.76 -3.91
N ALA A 263 -28.90 25.64 -4.03
CA ALA A 263 -29.65 24.50 -3.48
C ALA A 263 -30.75 24.03 -4.45
N GLU A 264 -30.71 22.77 -4.86
CA GLU A 264 -31.70 22.15 -5.76
C GLU A 264 -32.21 20.80 -5.22
N GLY A 265 -33.35 20.31 -5.73
CA GLY A 265 -33.91 19.00 -5.36
C GLY A 265 -35.05 19.06 -4.31
N TYR A 266 -34.98 18.22 -3.27
CA TYR A 266 -36.04 18.02 -2.27
C TYR A 266 -35.51 18.18 -0.83
N GLN A 267 -36.00 19.20 -0.10
CA GLN A 267 -35.57 19.51 1.27
C GLN A 267 -34.05 19.74 1.44
N THR A 268 -33.40 20.33 0.44
CA THR A 268 -31.96 20.64 0.45
C THR A 268 -31.67 22.03 1.02
N CYS A 269 -30.50 22.22 1.62
CA CYS A 269 -30.18 23.42 2.41
C CYS A 269 -28.73 23.87 2.26
N ALA A 270 -28.52 24.99 1.55
CA ALA A 270 -27.21 25.58 1.29
C ALA A 270 -27.05 26.89 2.08
N THR A 271 -26.10 26.94 3.02
CA THR A 271 -25.89 28.10 3.92
C THR A 271 -24.46 28.62 4.01
N GLY A 272 -23.47 27.93 3.46
CA GLY A 272 -22.12 28.51 3.28
C GLY A 272 -22.08 29.60 2.21
N GLU A 273 -20.99 30.37 2.18
CA GLU A 273 -20.59 31.12 0.99
C GLU A 273 -20.12 30.14 -0.11
N GLY A 274 -20.58 30.31 -1.36
CA GLY A 274 -20.15 29.46 -2.48
C GLY A 274 -20.44 27.95 -2.33
N CYS A 275 -21.32 27.54 -1.40
CA CYS A 275 -21.66 26.14 -1.17
C CYS A 275 -22.79 25.67 -2.09
N HIS A 276 -22.86 24.37 -2.36
CA HIS A 276 -23.85 23.76 -3.26
C HIS A 276 -24.45 22.51 -2.61
N SER A 277 -25.79 22.37 -2.64
CA SER A 277 -26.53 21.18 -2.19
C SER A 277 -27.49 20.66 -3.27
N GLU A 278 -27.33 19.42 -3.71
CA GLU A 278 -28.27 18.73 -4.63
C GLU A 278 -28.88 17.48 -3.98
N GLY A 279 -30.04 17.03 -4.46
CA GLY A 279 -30.59 15.70 -4.17
C GLY A 279 -31.76 15.72 -3.19
N ARG A 280 -31.68 14.91 -2.11
CA ARG A 280 -32.79 14.73 -1.16
C ARG A 280 -32.33 14.75 0.31
N ASN A 281 -32.82 15.75 1.06
CA ASN A 281 -32.43 16.02 2.45
C ASN A 281 -30.91 16.21 2.61
N THR A 282 -30.28 16.93 1.69
CA THR A 282 -28.83 17.18 1.66
C THR A 282 -28.51 18.61 2.13
N TRP A 283 -27.42 18.77 2.88
CA TRP A 283 -27.15 19.98 3.67
C TRP A 283 -25.69 20.42 3.49
N SER A 284 -25.46 21.61 2.96
CA SER A 284 -24.12 22.21 2.76
C SER A 284 -23.97 23.48 3.59
N LEU A 285 -23.30 23.37 4.74
CA LEU A 285 -23.24 24.43 5.75
C LEU A 285 -21.90 25.19 5.78
N GLY A 286 -20.82 24.60 5.28
CA GLY A 286 -19.49 25.21 5.27
C GLY A 286 -19.27 26.10 4.05
N ASN A 287 -18.40 27.11 4.15
CA ASN A 287 -18.03 27.90 2.97
C ASN A 287 -17.29 26.99 1.96
N ASN A 288 -17.71 27.06 0.70
CA ASN A 288 -17.30 26.19 -0.40
C ASN A 288 -17.53 24.69 -0.15
N SER A 289 -18.44 24.29 0.74
CA SER A 289 -18.79 22.87 0.93
C SER A 289 -19.78 22.39 -0.14
N HIS A 290 -19.61 21.17 -0.64
CA HIS A 290 -20.55 20.51 -1.56
C HIS A 290 -21.21 19.29 -0.89
N ALA A 291 -22.50 19.04 -1.15
CA ALA A 291 -23.21 17.86 -0.69
C ALA A 291 -24.28 17.40 -1.70
N GLU A 292 -24.24 16.13 -2.10
CA GLU A 292 -25.20 15.56 -3.05
C GLU A 292 -25.74 14.20 -2.60
N GLY A 293 -26.75 13.65 -3.29
CA GLY A 293 -27.32 12.34 -3.02
C GLY A 293 -28.52 12.32 -2.05
N PHE A 294 -28.52 11.43 -1.04
CA PHE A 294 -29.61 11.23 -0.09
C PHE A 294 -29.15 11.31 1.37
N ASN A 295 -29.74 12.23 2.14
CA ASN A 295 -29.49 12.39 3.58
C ASN A 295 -27.99 12.66 3.91
N THR A 296 -27.30 13.38 3.03
CA THR A 296 -25.86 13.70 3.14
C THR A 296 -25.62 15.06 3.79
N HIS A 297 -24.49 15.22 4.47
CA HIS A 297 -24.20 16.41 5.27
C HIS A 297 -22.76 16.87 5.10
N SER A 298 -22.56 18.07 4.54
CA SER A 298 -21.25 18.68 4.36
C SER A 298 -21.18 19.99 5.16
N SER A 299 -20.23 20.09 6.07
CA SER A 299 -20.23 21.11 7.14
C SER A 299 -18.87 21.73 7.44
N GLY A 300 -17.79 21.15 6.90
CA GLY A 300 -16.45 21.70 6.98
C GLY A 300 -16.18 22.76 5.91
N TYR A 301 -15.12 23.54 6.10
CA TYR A 301 -14.65 24.48 5.08
C TYR A 301 -14.03 23.68 3.91
N TYR A 302 -14.50 23.86 2.68
CA TYR A 302 -14.17 23.01 1.53
C TYR A 302 -14.46 21.50 1.72
N SER A 303 -15.41 21.09 2.56
CA SER A 303 -15.77 19.67 2.67
C SER A 303 -16.65 19.18 1.52
N HIS A 304 -16.57 17.90 1.15
CA HIS A 304 -17.42 17.26 0.15
C HIS A 304 -18.06 15.97 0.69
N ALA A 305 -19.38 15.79 0.49
CA ALA A 305 -20.13 14.63 0.96
C ALA A 305 -21.16 14.13 -0.08
N GLU A 306 -20.99 12.94 -0.63
CA GLU A 306 -21.85 12.38 -1.67
C GLU A 306 -22.39 10.98 -1.31
N GLY A 307 -23.35 10.46 -2.09
CA GLY A 307 -23.95 9.14 -1.86
C GLY A 307 -25.16 9.11 -0.90
N GLN A 308 -25.14 8.25 0.11
CA GLN A 308 -26.28 7.98 1.01
C GLN A 308 -25.88 8.02 2.50
N ASN A 309 -26.55 8.85 3.30
CA ASN A 309 -26.31 9.03 4.74
C ASN A 309 -24.87 9.47 5.12
N THR A 310 -24.09 10.00 4.18
CA THR A 310 -22.68 10.37 4.41
C THR A 310 -22.53 11.67 5.18
N THR A 311 -21.37 11.89 5.79
CA THR A 311 -21.08 13.10 6.58
C THR A 311 -19.64 13.54 6.41
N ALA A 312 -19.43 14.77 5.91
CA ALA A 312 -18.15 15.46 5.89
C ALA A 312 -18.19 16.68 6.81
N SER A 313 -17.29 16.73 7.80
CA SER A 313 -17.30 17.76 8.86
C SER A 313 -15.93 18.38 9.18
N GLY A 314 -14.83 17.79 8.71
CA GLY A 314 -13.50 18.38 8.85
C GLY A 314 -13.21 19.44 7.79
N VAL A 315 -12.24 20.31 8.03
CA VAL A 315 -11.72 21.21 6.97
C VAL A 315 -11.15 20.36 5.84
N SER A 316 -11.61 20.58 4.60
CA SER A 316 -11.22 19.82 3.42
C SER A 316 -11.41 18.30 3.54
N SER A 317 -12.37 17.83 4.35
CA SER A 317 -12.69 16.39 4.45
C SER A 317 -13.59 15.93 3.30
N HIS A 318 -13.33 14.74 2.75
CA HIS A 318 -14.12 14.12 1.68
C HIS A 318 -14.80 12.83 2.15
N SER A 319 -16.10 12.65 1.84
CA SER A 319 -16.84 11.43 2.20
C SER A 319 -17.80 10.95 1.10
N GLU A 320 -17.54 9.77 0.55
CA GLU A 320 -18.36 9.12 -0.49
C GLU A 320 -18.96 7.79 0.02
N GLY A 321 -20.10 7.39 -0.54
CA GLY A 321 -20.63 6.03 -0.41
C GLY A 321 -21.90 5.90 0.44
N ALA A 322 -21.93 4.94 1.36
CA ALA A 322 -23.14 4.51 2.06
C ALA A 322 -22.95 4.52 3.59
N GLY A 323 -23.17 5.68 4.21
CA GLY A 323 -23.00 5.91 5.65
C GLY A 323 -21.56 6.22 6.08
N ALA A 324 -20.68 6.54 5.13
CA ALA A 324 -19.31 7.00 5.37
C ALA A 324 -19.26 8.34 6.15
N ARG A 325 -18.18 8.57 6.90
CA ARG A 325 -18.07 9.69 7.87
C ARG A 325 -16.66 10.27 7.96
N ALA A 326 -16.36 11.31 7.19
CA ALA A 326 -15.11 12.06 7.26
C ALA A 326 -15.22 13.23 8.25
N ILE A 327 -14.65 13.08 9.45
CA ILE A 327 -14.82 14.01 10.58
C ILE A 327 -13.53 14.78 10.90
N GLY A 328 -12.35 14.20 10.62
CA GLY A 328 -11.06 14.86 10.82
C GLY A 328 -10.73 15.87 9.72
N ASP A 329 -9.91 16.89 10.03
CA ASP A 329 -9.42 17.81 9.00
C ASP A 329 -8.55 17.05 7.98
N TYR A 330 -8.76 17.30 6.70
CA TYR A 330 -8.11 16.62 5.57
C TYR A 330 -8.32 15.09 5.55
N SER A 331 -9.42 14.59 6.12
CA SER A 331 -9.75 13.15 6.11
C SER A 331 -10.49 12.69 4.84
N HIS A 332 -10.23 11.45 4.41
CA HIS A 332 -10.97 10.76 3.34
C HIS A 332 -11.73 9.55 3.90
N SER A 333 -13.05 9.43 3.63
CA SER A 333 -13.89 8.31 4.06
C SER A 333 -14.78 7.84 2.90
N GLU A 334 -14.38 6.78 2.21
CA GLU A 334 -15.09 6.20 1.07
C GLU A 334 -15.75 4.86 1.44
N GLY A 335 -16.81 4.46 0.73
CA GLY A 335 -17.41 3.14 0.84
C GLY A 335 -18.60 3.02 1.81
N THR A 336 -18.80 1.83 2.39
CA THR A 336 -19.98 1.52 3.21
C THR A 336 -19.64 1.59 4.70
N ALA A 337 -20.34 2.45 5.45
CA ALA A 337 -20.22 2.61 6.90
C ALA A 337 -18.80 2.89 7.44
N THR A 338 -17.89 3.39 6.60
CA THR A 338 -16.53 3.77 6.99
C THR A 338 -16.55 5.02 7.87
N THR A 339 -15.53 5.23 8.72
CA THR A 339 -15.48 6.39 9.62
C THR A 339 -14.06 6.84 9.90
N VAL A 340 -13.78 8.11 9.61
CA VAL A 340 -12.49 8.75 9.90
C VAL A 340 -12.67 9.89 10.90
N THR A 341 -12.06 9.76 12.08
CA THR A 341 -11.96 10.85 13.07
C THR A 341 -10.56 11.43 13.18
N GLY A 342 -9.56 10.80 12.53
CA GLY A 342 -8.20 11.29 12.48
C GLY A 342 -8.00 12.42 11.47
N ASN A 343 -7.29 13.48 11.85
CA ASN A 343 -6.82 14.48 10.88
C ASN A 343 -5.81 13.81 9.92
N TYR A 344 -5.91 14.09 8.62
CA TYR A 344 -5.17 13.40 7.55
C TYR A 344 -5.41 11.88 7.47
N GLY A 345 -6.47 11.35 8.09
CA GLY A 345 -6.78 9.92 8.04
C GLY A 345 -7.48 9.48 6.76
N HIS A 346 -7.32 8.22 6.39
CA HIS A 346 -7.96 7.58 5.24
C HIS A 346 -8.73 6.33 5.71
N ALA A 347 -10.00 6.17 5.33
CA ALA A 347 -10.68 4.88 5.38
C ALA A 347 -11.49 4.58 4.11
N GLU A 348 -11.20 3.45 3.46
CA GLU A 348 -11.95 2.92 2.30
C GLU A 348 -12.61 1.58 2.67
N GLY A 349 -13.68 1.20 1.96
CA GLY A 349 -14.19 -0.17 1.95
C GLY A 349 -15.50 -0.37 2.72
N GLY A 350 -15.51 -1.28 3.69
CA GLY A 350 -16.72 -1.77 4.36
C GLY A 350 -16.61 -1.84 5.88
N GLY A 351 -17.04 -0.78 6.57
CA GLY A 351 -17.04 -0.69 8.03
C GLY A 351 -15.68 -0.37 8.66
N THR A 352 -14.76 0.16 7.86
CA THR A 352 -13.37 0.48 8.25
C THR A 352 -13.29 1.79 9.07
N ILE A 353 -12.32 1.88 9.97
CA ILE A 353 -12.20 2.96 10.96
C ILE A 353 -10.77 3.51 11.01
N ALA A 354 -10.58 4.79 10.68
CA ALA A 354 -9.30 5.48 10.85
C ALA A 354 -9.43 6.62 11.88
N SER A 355 -9.07 6.36 13.13
CA SER A 355 -9.50 7.23 14.25
C SER A 355 -8.48 8.29 14.70
N ASN A 356 -7.23 8.20 14.25
CA ASN A 356 -6.09 8.95 14.80
C ASN A 356 -5.26 9.64 13.68
N THR A 357 -4.35 10.54 14.03
CA THR A 357 -3.69 11.44 13.05
C THR A 357 -2.87 10.66 12.02
N GLY A 358 -3.27 10.78 10.76
CA GLY A 358 -2.72 10.06 9.62
C GLY A 358 -2.79 8.54 9.77
N ALA A 359 -3.85 8.00 10.37
CA ALA A 359 -4.17 6.58 10.35
C ALA A 359 -4.84 6.20 9.01
N HIS A 360 -4.57 4.99 8.51
CA HIS A 360 -5.00 4.50 7.20
C HIS A 360 -5.67 3.12 7.36
N ALA A 361 -6.92 2.95 6.92
CA ALA A 361 -7.69 1.71 7.08
C ALA A 361 -8.44 1.31 5.80
N GLU A 362 -8.05 0.21 5.15
CA GLU A 362 -8.69 -0.28 3.92
C GLU A 362 -9.31 -1.68 4.11
N GLY A 363 -10.25 -2.05 3.23
CA GLY A 363 -10.86 -3.38 3.18
C GLY A 363 -12.16 -3.54 3.97
N GLY A 364 -12.28 -4.57 4.79
CA GLY A 364 -13.50 -4.98 5.50
C GLY A 364 -13.33 -4.97 7.02
N GLY A 365 -14.07 -4.12 7.74
CA GLY A 365 -14.09 -4.11 9.21
C GLY A 365 -12.74 -3.85 9.88
N THR A 366 -11.82 -3.17 9.19
CA THR A 366 -10.46 -2.90 9.67
C THR A 366 -10.39 -1.65 10.56
N GLU A 367 -9.49 -1.63 11.55
CA GLU A 367 -9.31 -0.49 12.47
C GLU A 367 -7.86 -0.01 12.48
N ALA A 368 -7.63 1.23 12.09
CA ALA A 368 -6.39 1.97 12.31
C ALA A 368 -6.62 3.06 13.39
N SER A 369 -6.10 2.83 14.60
CA SER A 369 -6.26 3.74 15.75
C SER A 369 -4.94 4.21 16.38
N GLY A 370 -3.80 3.74 15.88
CA GLY A 370 -2.50 4.31 16.17
C GLY A 370 -2.25 5.64 15.45
N GLN A 371 -1.37 6.48 16.00
CA GLN A 371 -0.83 7.61 15.22
C GLN A 371 0.03 7.04 14.08
N GLN A 372 -0.25 7.39 12.83
CA GLN A 372 0.47 6.88 11.65
C GLN A 372 0.43 5.33 11.54
N SER A 373 -0.66 4.69 11.96
CA SER A 373 -0.86 3.24 11.79
C SER A 373 -1.57 2.92 10.48
N HIS A 374 -1.23 1.79 9.86
CA HIS A 374 -1.84 1.29 8.63
C HIS A 374 -2.49 -0.08 8.86
N ALA A 375 -3.74 -0.26 8.42
CA ALA A 375 -4.48 -1.53 8.51
C ALA A 375 -5.19 -1.85 7.18
N GLU A 376 -4.83 -2.95 6.52
CA GLU A 376 -5.47 -3.43 5.28
C GLU A 376 -6.04 -4.85 5.47
N GLY A 377 -7.12 -5.19 4.75
CA GLY A 377 -7.60 -6.57 4.63
C GLY A 377 -9.00 -6.82 5.20
N ASP A 378 -9.21 -7.93 5.91
CA ASP A 378 -10.49 -8.29 6.55
C ASP A 378 -10.30 -8.46 8.07
N ASN A 379 -11.02 -7.66 8.87
CA ASN A 379 -10.99 -7.65 10.33
C ASN A 379 -9.57 -7.45 10.93
N THR A 380 -8.72 -6.65 10.28
CA THR A 380 -7.34 -6.33 10.72
C THR A 380 -7.30 -5.07 11.61
N HIS A 381 -6.39 -5.03 12.58
CA HIS A 381 -6.38 -4.02 13.65
C HIS A 381 -4.97 -3.47 13.92
N ALA A 382 -4.67 -2.25 13.45
CA ALA A 382 -3.43 -1.53 13.73
C ALA A 382 -3.69 -0.42 14.78
N THR A 383 -3.52 -0.78 16.05
CA THR A 383 -3.86 0.09 17.20
C THR A 383 -2.62 0.73 17.85
N GLY A 384 -1.44 0.17 17.61
CA GLY A 384 -0.16 0.71 18.07
C GLY A 384 0.30 1.92 17.24
N LYS A 385 1.06 2.84 17.85
CA LYS A 385 1.66 3.95 17.11
C LYS A 385 2.62 3.42 16.05
N SER A 386 2.47 3.87 14.81
CA SER A 386 3.28 3.42 13.66
C SER A 386 3.31 1.89 13.51
N ALA A 387 2.22 1.23 13.88
CA ALA A 387 2.01 -0.21 13.68
C ALA A 387 1.39 -0.48 12.30
N HIS A 388 1.69 -1.64 11.74
CA HIS A 388 1.18 -2.11 10.45
C HIS A 388 0.51 -3.47 10.61
N ALA A 389 -0.72 -3.62 10.08
CA ALA A 389 -1.47 -4.88 10.12
C ALA A 389 -2.14 -5.18 8.76
N GLU A 390 -1.72 -6.25 8.09
CA GLU A 390 -2.27 -6.67 6.79
C GLU A 390 -2.97 -8.04 6.92
N GLY A 391 -3.91 -8.33 6.02
CA GLY A 391 -4.39 -9.69 5.75
C GLY A 391 -5.77 -10.02 6.33
N GLY A 392 -5.87 -11.07 7.16
CA GLY A 392 -7.16 -11.63 7.60
C GLY A 392 -7.23 -11.92 9.09
N GLY A 393 -7.81 -11.00 9.87
CA GLY A 393 -7.99 -11.14 11.32
C GLY A 393 -6.74 -10.83 12.15
N THR A 394 -5.81 -10.02 11.62
CA THR A 394 -4.51 -9.71 12.22
C THR A 394 -4.56 -8.55 13.22
N GLU A 395 -3.63 -8.49 14.17
CA GLU A 395 -3.56 -7.46 15.22
C GLU A 395 -2.12 -6.96 15.43
N ALA A 396 -1.88 -5.67 15.17
CA ALA A 396 -0.65 -4.97 15.53
C ALA A 396 -0.95 -3.89 16.59
N SER A 397 -0.67 -4.20 17.86
CA SER A 397 -1.04 -3.36 19.01
C SER A 397 0.15 -2.81 19.81
N GLY A 398 1.38 -3.23 19.53
CA GLY A 398 2.60 -2.61 20.05
C GLY A 398 3.05 -1.37 19.24
N VAL A 399 3.88 -0.51 19.83
CA VAL A 399 4.52 0.60 19.10
C VAL A 399 5.49 0.03 18.05
N SER A 400 5.33 0.43 16.79
CA SER A 400 6.10 -0.12 15.65
C SER A 400 6.07 -1.65 15.58
N ALA A 401 4.92 -2.24 15.90
CA ALA A 401 4.66 -3.67 15.68
C ALA A 401 4.14 -3.93 14.26
N HIS A 402 4.47 -5.10 13.71
CA HIS A 402 4.07 -5.53 12.36
C HIS A 402 3.37 -6.90 12.41
N ALA A 403 2.19 -7.03 11.79
CA ALA A 403 1.45 -8.29 11.74
C ALA A 403 0.84 -8.57 10.34
N GLU A 404 1.32 -9.59 9.65
CA GLU A 404 0.89 -9.96 8.30
C GLU A 404 0.23 -11.36 8.29
N GLY A 405 -0.55 -11.69 7.25
CA GLY A 405 -1.08 -13.04 7.03
C GLY A 405 -2.50 -13.25 7.59
N SER A 406 -2.73 -14.31 8.37
CA SER A 406 -4.07 -14.63 8.88
C SER A 406 -4.11 -14.99 10.36
N GLY A 407 -4.84 -14.22 11.16
CA GLY A 407 -5.00 -14.41 12.60
C GLY A 407 -3.72 -14.17 13.42
N THR A 408 -2.71 -13.53 12.84
CA THR A 408 -1.39 -13.23 13.43
C THR A 408 -1.46 -12.00 14.33
N ARG A 409 -0.61 -11.95 15.37
CA ARG A 409 -0.78 -10.97 16.46
C ARG A 409 0.57 -10.47 17.01
N ALA A 410 0.93 -9.24 16.69
CA ALA A 410 2.11 -8.54 17.19
C ALA A 410 1.70 -7.51 18.27
N VAL A 411 1.73 -7.93 19.53
CA VAL A 411 1.07 -7.24 20.65
C VAL A 411 2.02 -6.52 21.63
N ALA A 412 3.30 -6.40 21.26
CA ALA A 412 4.34 -5.76 22.05
C ALA A 412 5.20 -4.84 21.17
N ASP A 413 5.84 -3.84 21.78
CA ASP A 413 6.66 -2.87 21.04
C ASP A 413 7.76 -3.57 20.22
N TYR A 414 7.87 -3.19 18.94
CA TYR A 414 8.80 -3.78 17.95
C TYR A 414 8.60 -5.29 17.68
N ALA A 415 7.45 -5.88 18.02
CA ALA A 415 7.16 -7.28 17.70
C ALA A 415 6.77 -7.47 16.21
N HIS A 416 7.16 -8.61 15.64
CA HIS A 416 6.83 -9.00 14.27
C HIS A 416 6.13 -10.38 14.27
N SER A 417 4.98 -10.52 13.59
CA SER A 417 4.18 -11.76 13.59
C SER A 417 3.58 -12.02 12.22
N GLU A 418 4.05 -13.04 11.50
CA GLU A 418 3.62 -13.36 10.14
C GLU A 418 3.09 -14.79 9.98
N GLY A 419 2.54 -15.13 8.81
CA GLY A 419 1.98 -16.45 8.52
C GLY A 419 0.55 -16.68 9.03
N GLY A 420 0.34 -17.73 9.83
CA GLY A 420 -1.01 -18.24 10.17
C GLY A 420 -1.24 -18.48 11.67
N GLY A 421 -1.93 -17.57 12.36
CA GLY A 421 -2.29 -17.72 13.77
C GLY A 421 -1.13 -17.59 14.75
N THR A 422 -0.05 -16.91 14.33
CA THR A 422 1.15 -16.67 15.14
C THR A 422 0.93 -15.57 16.20
N LEU A 423 1.78 -15.55 17.22
CA LEU A 423 1.70 -14.58 18.32
C LEU A 423 3.09 -14.10 18.75
N ALA A 424 3.45 -12.88 18.39
CA ALA A 424 4.59 -12.17 18.93
C ALA A 424 4.16 -11.23 20.07
N SER A 425 4.59 -11.55 21.29
CA SER A 425 4.12 -10.92 22.54
C SER A 425 5.24 -10.53 23.50
N GLY A 426 6.49 -10.86 23.18
CA GLY A 426 7.66 -10.23 23.76
C GLY A 426 8.06 -8.98 22.97
N GLY A 427 8.62 -7.96 23.63
CA GLY A 427 9.16 -6.79 22.93
C GLY A 427 10.33 -7.20 22.02
N GLY A 428 10.30 -6.77 20.77
CA GLY A 428 11.28 -7.16 19.75
C GLY A 428 11.28 -8.65 19.38
N ALA A 429 10.20 -9.40 19.64
CA ALA A 429 10.09 -10.83 19.33
C ALA A 429 9.55 -11.08 17.92
N HIS A 430 9.96 -12.20 17.30
CA HIS A 430 9.53 -12.62 15.96
C HIS A 430 8.81 -13.97 16.01
N ALA A 431 7.65 -14.12 15.34
CA ALA A 431 6.89 -15.36 15.28
C ALA A 431 6.29 -15.60 13.88
N GLU A 432 6.76 -16.63 13.20
CA GLU A 432 6.42 -16.94 11.80
C GLU A 432 5.85 -18.35 11.61
N GLY A 433 5.39 -18.68 10.40
CA GLY A 433 4.87 -20.01 10.06
C GLY A 433 3.40 -20.20 10.45
N THR A 434 3.08 -21.15 11.34
CA THR A 434 1.68 -21.50 11.69
C THR A 434 1.50 -21.86 13.16
N GLY A 435 0.77 -21.03 13.91
CA GLY A 435 0.46 -21.23 15.34
C GLY A 435 1.63 -21.01 16.30
N SER A 436 2.77 -20.54 15.79
CA SER A 436 4.01 -20.27 16.53
C SER A 436 3.84 -19.10 17.50
N THR A 437 4.47 -19.16 18.68
CA THR A 437 4.33 -18.14 19.73
C THR A 437 5.68 -17.71 20.30
N ALA A 438 6.09 -16.47 20.02
CA ALA A 438 7.24 -15.84 20.65
C ALA A 438 6.77 -14.89 21.77
N SER A 439 7.11 -15.22 23.01
CA SER A 439 6.66 -14.50 24.22
C SER A 439 7.79 -14.05 25.15
N GLY A 440 9.02 -14.49 24.90
CA GLY A 440 10.21 -13.87 25.47
C GLY A 440 10.61 -12.60 24.69
N GLY A 441 11.23 -11.63 25.36
CA GLY A 441 11.82 -10.48 24.66
C GLY A 441 12.93 -10.92 23.71
N SER A 442 12.92 -10.42 22.48
CA SER A 442 13.84 -10.85 21.40
C SER A 442 13.89 -12.38 21.19
N ALA A 443 12.80 -13.09 21.46
CA ALA A 443 12.66 -14.51 21.15
C ALA A 443 12.22 -14.71 19.69
N HIS A 444 12.61 -15.84 19.10
CA HIS A 444 12.22 -16.24 17.75
C HIS A 444 11.44 -17.57 17.79
N ALA A 445 10.33 -17.69 17.06
CA ALA A 445 9.56 -18.93 16.96
C ALA A 445 9.07 -19.17 15.53
N GLU A 446 9.74 -20.08 14.80
CA GLU A 446 9.40 -20.43 13.41
C GLU A 446 8.67 -21.78 13.30
N GLY A 447 8.14 -22.09 12.13
CA GLY A 447 7.57 -23.41 11.83
C GLY A 447 6.11 -23.63 12.25
N GLY A 448 5.83 -24.71 12.99
CA GLY A 448 4.48 -25.24 13.20
C GLY A 448 4.10 -25.47 14.66
N GLY A 449 3.46 -24.49 15.28
CA GLY A 449 2.97 -24.54 16.67
C GLY A 449 4.08 -24.54 17.71
N THR A 450 5.20 -23.90 17.39
CA THR A 450 6.38 -23.77 18.25
C THR A 450 6.20 -22.68 19.30
N ALA A 451 6.97 -22.72 20.39
CA ALA A 451 6.80 -21.79 21.51
C ALA A 451 8.16 -21.35 22.10
N ALA A 452 8.57 -20.12 21.79
CA ALA A 452 9.77 -19.49 22.32
C ALA A 452 9.38 -18.47 23.42
N SER A 453 9.45 -18.92 24.67
CA SER A 453 9.01 -18.14 25.83
C SER A 453 10.16 -17.69 26.73
N GLY A 454 11.40 -18.09 26.45
CA GLY A 454 12.59 -17.59 27.13
C GLY A 454 13.06 -16.24 26.57
N LEU A 455 13.67 -15.39 27.39
CA LEU A 455 14.36 -14.19 26.89
C LEU A 455 15.43 -14.62 25.86
N GLN A 456 15.38 -14.12 24.63
CA GLN A 456 16.31 -14.49 23.55
C GLN A 456 16.35 -15.99 23.17
N SER A 457 15.30 -16.77 23.48
CA SER A 457 15.20 -18.19 23.07
C SER A 457 14.76 -18.34 21.61
N HIS A 458 15.19 -19.42 20.95
CA HIS A 458 14.73 -19.82 19.61
C HIS A 458 14.02 -21.20 19.66
N ALA A 459 12.89 -21.34 18.99
CA ALA A 459 12.19 -22.61 18.80
C ALA A 459 11.72 -22.80 17.35
N GLU A 460 12.27 -23.81 16.67
CA GLU A 460 12.01 -24.12 15.26
C GLU A 460 11.35 -25.50 15.09
N GLY A 461 10.83 -25.81 13.90
CA GLY A 461 10.27 -27.12 13.55
C GLY A 461 8.79 -27.28 13.93
N GLN A 462 8.41 -28.40 14.55
CA GLN A 462 6.99 -28.75 14.80
C GLN A 462 6.72 -29.00 16.30
N ASN A 463 5.88 -28.15 16.90
CA ASN A 463 5.42 -28.27 18.30
C ASN A 463 6.59 -28.36 19.30
N THR A 464 7.65 -27.60 19.03
CA THR A 464 8.82 -27.44 19.91
C THR A 464 8.60 -26.32 20.94
N ILE A 465 9.25 -26.42 22.09
CA ILE A 465 9.10 -25.50 23.22
C ILE A 465 10.48 -25.16 23.78
N ALA A 466 10.88 -23.89 23.63
CA ALA A 466 12.03 -23.28 24.31
C ALA A 466 11.52 -22.34 25.42
N ASN A 467 11.82 -22.66 26.68
CA ASN A 467 11.17 -22.02 27.84
C ASN A 467 12.10 -21.27 28.80
N HIS A 468 13.40 -21.20 28.50
CA HIS A 468 14.39 -20.47 29.31
C HIS A 468 15.31 -19.59 28.45
N LYS A 469 16.03 -18.68 29.12
CA LYS A 469 16.86 -17.66 28.46
C LYS A 469 17.85 -18.30 27.48
N SER A 470 17.82 -17.83 26.23
CA SER A 470 18.77 -18.20 25.17
C SER A 470 18.92 -19.71 24.92
N GLN A 471 17.83 -20.46 25.16
CA GLN A 471 17.71 -21.87 24.80
C GLN A 471 17.31 -22.00 23.33
N HIS A 472 17.90 -22.95 22.61
CA HIS A 472 17.52 -23.34 21.25
C HIS A 472 16.85 -24.71 21.27
N VAL A 473 15.76 -24.89 20.53
CA VAL A 473 15.00 -26.14 20.47
C VAL A 473 14.52 -26.40 19.05
N PHE A 474 14.88 -27.55 18.50
CA PHE A 474 14.58 -27.91 17.11
C PHE A 474 14.07 -29.34 16.93
N GLY A 475 13.50 -29.64 15.76
CA GLY A 475 12.92 -30.95 15.43
C GLY A 475 11.41 -31.03 15.68
N GLU A 476 10.93 -32.13 16.27
CA GLU A 476 9.49 -32.35 16.51
C GLU A 476 9.17 -32.76 17.96
N TYR A 477 8.15 -32.14 18.57
CA TYR A 477 7.52 -32.57 19.83
C TYR A 477 8.49 -32.89 20.98
N ASN A 478 9.28 -31.91 21.46
CA ASN A 478 10.16 -32.11 22.61
C ASN A 478 9.42 -32.14 23.96
N PHE A 479 10.03 -32.75 24.97
CA PHE A 479 9.82 -32.34 26.35
C PHE A 479 10.49 -30.98 26.57
N ALA A 480 9.69 -29.99 26.94
CA ALA A 480 10.17 -28.71 27.47
C ALA A 480 11.06 -28.94 28.71
N ASP A 481 11.95 -27.99 28.98
CA ASP A 481 12.83 -28.04 30.14
C ASP A 481 12.01 -27.93 31.43
N THR A 482 12.40 -28.70 32.44
CA THR A 482 11.70 -28.81 33.74
C THR A 482 12.36 -27.97 34.84
N SER A 483 13.29 -27.07 34.49
CA SER A 483 13.93 -26.16 35.43
C SER A 483 12.90 -25.25 36.13
N THR A 484 13.17 -24.96 37.40
CA THR A 484 12.38 -23.99 38.19
C THR A 484 12.89 -22.55 38.04
N ALA A 485 13.88 -22.32 37.17
CA ALA A 485 14.31 -21.01 36.75
C ALA A 485 13.20 -20.29 35.94
N GLY A 486 13.04 -18.98 36.16
CA GLY A 486 12.13 -18.18 35.32
C GLY A 486 12.68 -17.95 33.91
N ASN A 487 11.82 -17.56 32.99
CA ASN A 487 12.09 -17.36 31.56
C ASN A 487 13.25 -16.37 31.25
N TYR A 488 13.60 -15.49 32.20
CA TYR A 488 14.72 -14.54 32.12
C TYR A 488 16.05 -15.11 32.65
N ALA A 489 16.07 -16.38 33.06
CA ALA A 489 17.24 -17.12 33.53
C ALA A 489 17.40 -18.42 32.73
N ARG A 490 18.56 -19.06 32.87
CA ARG A 490 18.88 -20.33 32.18
C ARG A 490 18.09 -21.50 32.76
N GLY A 491 17.75 -22.43 31.87
CA GLY A 491 17.14 -23.71 32.23
C GLY A 491 18.17 -24.70 32.78
N ASN A 492 17.84 -25.98 32.72
CA ASN A 492 18.87 -27.03 32.76
C ASN A 492 19.59 -27.09 31.41
N TYR A 493 18.87 -26.96 30.29
CA TYR A 493 19.40 -27.19 28.95
C TYR A 493 19.64 -25.91 28.16
N VAL A 494 20.72 -25.89 27.37
CA VAL A 494 20.95 -24.88 26.32
C VAL A 494 20.32 -25.33 25.00
N GLU A 495 20.26 -26.64 24.78
CA GLU A 495 19.73 -27.25 23.54
C GLU A 495 18.83 -28.44 23.85
N ILE A 496 17.73 -28.56 23.12
CA ILE A 496 16.88 -29.76 23.10
C ILE A 496 16.52 -30.10 21.66
N VAL A 497 16.80 -31.34 21.24
CA VAL A 497 16.37 -31.85 19.93
C VAL A 497 15.14 -32.73 20.11
N GLY A 498 13.98 -32.28 19.64
CA GLY A 498 12.73 -33.02 19.66
C GLY A 498 12.70 -34.17 18.66
N ASN A 499 12.24 -35.33 19.10
CA ASN A 499 11.86 -36.45 18.22
C ASN A 499 10.59 -37.19 18.69
N GLY A 500 9.67 -36.46 19.31
CA GLY A 500 8.36 -37.00 19.66
C GLY A 500 7.50 -37.27 18.42
N LEU A 501 6.46 -38.09 18.58
CA LEU A 501 5.56 -38.48 17.46
C LEU A 501 4.21 -37.77 17.49
N SER A 502 3.90 -37.07 18.59
CA SER A 502 2.72 -36.22 18.77
C SER A 502 2.82 -35.46 20.08
N SER A 503 1.91 -34.52 20.31
CA SER A 503 1.71 -33.82 21.59
C SER A 503 1.37 -34.73 22.79
N THR A 504 1.14 -36.03 22.56
CA THR A 504 0.97 -37.05 23.63
C THR A 504 2.15 -38.03 23.74
N GLN A 505 3.12 -37.93 22.82
CA GLN A 505 4.29 -38.79 22.70
C GLN A 505 5.55 -37.94 22.50
N LEU A 506 5.73 -36.95 23.38
CA LEU A 506 6.92 -36.10 23.43
C LEU A 506 8.20 -36.94 23.64
N SER A 507 9.31 -36.52 23.06
CA SER A 507 10.61 -37.17 23.23
C SER A 507 11.76 -36.24 22.84
N ASN A 508 12.90 -36.37 23.52
CA ASN A 508 14.12 -35.64 23.21
C ASN A 508 15.16 -36.64 22.68
N ALA A 509 15.60 -36.47 21.42
CA ALA A 509 16.69 -37.24 20.82
C ALA A 509 18.04 -36.94 21.48
N ARG A 510 18.24 -35.65 21.79
CA ARG A 510 19.45 -35.06 22.38
C ARG A 510 19.02 -33.97 23.37
N THR A 511 19.75 -33.84 24.46
CA THR A 511 19.72 -32.67 25.35
C THR A 511 21.14 -32.32 25.76
N LEU A 512 21.50 -31.04 25.72
CA LEU A 512 22.80 -30.53 26.13
C LEU A 512 22.61 -29.45 27.21
N ASP A 513 23.33 -29.57 28.32
CA ASP A 513 23.20 -28.66 29.47
C ASP A 513 24.23 -27.51 29.51
N TRP A 514 24.04 -26.59 30.45
CA TRP A 514 24.88 -25.39 30.57
C TRP A 514 26.27 -25.61 31.15
N ASP A 515 26.59 -26.76 31.74
CA ASP A 515 27.98 -27.14 32.00
C ASP A 515 28.60 -27.76 30.73
N GLY A 516 27.77 -28.49 29.97
CA GLY A 516 28.08 -29.12 28.69
C GLY A 516 27.86 -30.63 28.69
N ASN A 517 27.10 -31.18 29.64
CA ASN A 517 26.77 -32.59 29.69
C ASN A 517 25.72 -32.92 28.60
N GLU A 518 25.95 -33.96 27.79
CA GLU A 518 25.02 -34.41 26.74
C GLU A 518 24.40 -35.77 27.06
N VAL A 519 23.10 -35.90 26.79
CA VAL A 519 22.35 -37.16 26.84
C VAL A 519 21.80 -37.49 25.45
N LEU A 520 22.08 -38.69 24.96
CA LEU A 520 21.64 -39.19 23.64
C LEU A 520 20.64 -40.35 23.78
N SER A 521 19.40 -40.11 23.36
CA SER A 521 18.28 -41.06 23.42
C SER A 521 18.30 -42.06 22.27
N GLY A 522 19.36 -42.87 22.16
CA GLY A 522 19.50 -43.82 21.07
C GLY A 522 20.56 -44.89 21.27
N LYS A 523 20.89 -45.60 20.18
CA LYS A 523 22.04 -46.50 20.13
C LYS A 523 23.18 -45.80 19.40
N LEU A 524 24.07 -45.15 20.16
CA LEU A 524 25.35 -44.66 19.64
C LEU A 524 26.06 -45.80 18.90
N THR A 525 26.36 -45.58 17.61
CA THR A 525 26.92 -46.60 16.73
C THR A 525 28.17 -46.06 16.07
N VAL A 526 29.30 -46.23 16.76
CA VAL A 526 30.64 -45.92 16.24
C VAL A 526 30.91 -46.78 14.99
N GLY A 527 31.47 -46.16 13.95
CA GLY A 527 31.63 -46.78 12.64
C GLY A 527 32.57 -47.99 12.63
N ALA A 528 32.20 -49.06 11.91
CA ALA A 528 32.91 -50.33 11.91
C ALA A 528 34.19 -50.37 11.03
N ALA A 529 35.01 -49.30 11.06
CA ALA A 529 36.37 -49.26 10.53
C ALA A 529 37.14 -47.99 10.98
N PRO A 530 37.54 -47.86 12.27
CA PRO A 530 38.46 -46.80 12.67
C PRO A 530 39.81 -46.99 11.97
N THR A 531 40.32 -45.93 11.35
CA THR A 531 41.74 -45.85 10.95
C THR A 531 42.52 -45.14 12.06
N ASN A 532 43.83 -45.39 12.13
CA ASN A 532 44.62 -45.29 13.37
C ASN A 532 44.91 -43.86 13.89
N ASN A 533 43.92 -42.97 14.08
CA ASN A 533 44.13 -41.70 14.77
C ASN A 533 42.87 -40.99 15.35
N MET A 534 41.78 -41.70 15.66
CA MET A 534 40.61 -41.10 16.33
C MET A 534 40.13 -41.93 17.54
N ASP A 535 40.22 -41.32 18.72
CA ASP A 535 39.46 -41.62 19.94
C ASP A 535 39.34 -40.29 20.71
N VAL A 536 38.21 -40.05 21.40
CA VAL A 536 37.88 -38.76 22.02
C VAL A 536 38.88 -38.42 23.14
N THR A 537 39.82 -37.50 22.87
CA THR A 537 40.88 -37.11 23.82
C THR A 537 41.17 -35.61 23.75
N THR A 538 41.37 -34.96 24.90
CA THR A 538 41.62 -33.51 25.00
C THR A 538 43.09 -33.10 24.82
N LYS A 539 43.26 -31.86 24.37
CA LYS A 539 44.49 -31.15 23.94
C LYS A 539 45.62 -31.05 24.98
N GLN A 540 46.85 -31.50 24.64
CA GLN A 540 48.10 -30.74 24.86
C GLN A 540 49.37 -31.30 24.15
N TYR A 541 49.94 -30.57 23.18
CA TYR A 541 51.38 -30.29 22.94
C TYR A 541 51.49 -29.42 21.67
N VAL A 542 51.66 -28.09 21.70
CA VAL A 542 52.79 -27.24 22.18
C VAL A 542 53.98 -27.20 21.21
N ASP A 543 54.10 -26.05 20.54
CA ASP A 543 55.30 -25.33 20.08
C ASP A 543 56.62 -26.08 19.83
N THR A 544 57.03 -26.25 18.57
CA THR A 544 58.37 -25.80 18.06
C THR A 544 58.60 -25.99 16.54
N ALA A 545 58.35 -24.95 15.75
CA ALA A 545 59.03 -24.62 14.47
C ALA A 545 58.62 -23.17 14.09
N ILE A 546 59.46 -22.14 14.01
CA ILE A 546 60.70 -21.93 13.21
C ILE A 546 60.41 -21.90 11.69
N ALA A 547 60.72 -20.86 10.91
CA ALA A 547 61.03 -19.44 11.15
C ALA A 547 61.08 -18.68 9.78
N GLU A 548 61.36 -17.36 9.82
CA GLU A 548 61.89 -16.51 8.74
C GLU A 548 60.96 -16.03 7.60
N SER A 549 61.31 -14.85 7.04
CA SER A 549 60.61 -14.04 6.02
C SER A 549 59.20 -13.54 6.40
N GLY A 550 58.88 -12.24 6.46
CA GLY A 550 59.71 -11.03 6.31
C GLY A 550 59.38 -10.24 5.05
N GLY A 551 58.45 -9.29 5.16
CA GLY A 551 58.08 -8.32 4.12
C GLY A 551 57.29 -7.16 4.70
N THR A 552 57.59 -5.94 4.26
CA THR A 552 56.98 -4.67 4.72
C THR A 552 56.58 -3.84 3.52
N ASP A 553 55.49 -3.07 3.61
CA ASP A 553 55.27 -1.94 2.70
C ASP A 553 54.51 -0.78 3.39
N GLU A 554 54.64 0.44 2.86
CA GLU A 554 54.07 1.68 3.40
C GLU A 554 53.16 2.38 2.39
N LYS A 555 52.06 3.03 2.83
CA LYS A 555 51.83 4.50 2.65
C LYS A 555 50.48 5.03 3.16
N VAL A 556 50.37 6.36 3.18
CA VAL A 556 49.46 7.15 4.04
C VAL A 556 48.91 8.41 3.32
N THR A 557 47.57 8.53 3.29
CA THR A 557 46.67 9.73 3.19
C THR A 557 46.81 10.84 2.12
N GLN A 558 45.65 11.45 1.79
CA GLN A 558 45.49 12.88 1.43
C GLN A 558 44.08 13.41 1.80
N THR A 559 43.81 14.72 1.72
CA THR A 559 42.82 15.40 2.61
C THR A 559 42.18 16.69 2.03
N GLU A 560 40.84 16.85 2.13
CA GLU A 560 40.03 18.12 2.19
C GLU A 560 40.00 19.16 1.02
N SER A 561 39.05 20.14 0.89
CA SER A 561 37.64 20.37 1.36
C SER A 561 36.95 21.62 0.70
N ASN A 562 35.62 21.81 0.90
CA ASN A 562 34.81 23.08 0.92
C ASN A 562 34.56 23.92 -0.38
N THR A 563 33.56 24.83 -0.55
CA THR A 563 32.13 25.09 -0.11
C THR A 563 31.46 26.16 -1.03
N ASN A 564 30.14 26.48 -0.94
CA ASN A 564 29.34 27.26 -1.95
C ASN A 564 28.43 28.42 -1.38
N ALA A 565 27.84 29.31 -2.22
CA ALA A 565 26.89 30.42 -1.84
C ALA A 565 25.92 30.96 -2.97
N TYR A 566 24.92 31.80 -2.62
CA TYR A 566 23.59 32.06 -3.31
C TYR A 566 23.28 33.57 -3.63
N TYR A 567 22.27 34.08 -4.40
CA TYR A 567 21.43 33.68 -5.60
C TYR A 567 20.48 34.88 -6.05
N ARG A 568 19.53 34.67 -7.01
CA ARG A 568 18.27 35.43 -7.41
C ARG A 568 18.26 36.50 -8.57
N ILE A 569 17.21 36.44 -9.43
CA ILE A 569 16.99 37.09 -10.78
C ILE A 569 15.58 37.78 -10.93
N LEU A 570 15.28 38.55 -12.01
CA LEU A 570 13.96 39.16 -12.38
C LEU A 570 13.67 39.27 -13.91
N PHE A 571 12.40 39.16 -14.39
CA PHE A 571 11.90 39.34 -15.80
C PHE A 571 10.49 39.98 -15.96
N SER A 572 10.18 40.68 -17.08
CA SER A 572 8.84 40.90 -17.70
C SER A 572 8.97 41.23 -19.21
N GLY A 573 7.97 41.06 -20.09
CA GLY A 573 6.55 40.69 -19.92
C GLY A 573 5.90 40.05 -21.16
N SER A 574 4.69 40.49 -21.55
CA SER A 574 3.81 39.82 -22.54
C SER A 574 4.38 39.64 -23.96
N ALA A 575 3.90 38.59 -24.63
CA ALA A 575 4.56 37.77 -25.65
C ALA A 575 5.05 38.44 -26.96
N ASN A 576 4.75 39.72 -27.23
CA ASN A 576 5.16 40.38 -28.49
C ASN A 576 5.32 41.91 -28.44
N ASP A 577 5.03 42.61 -27.34
CA ASP A 577 5.32 44.05 -27.23
C ASP A 577 5.55 44.53 -25.79
N VAL A 578 6.78 44.34 -25.29
CA VAL A 578 7.29 45.01 -24.08
C VAL A 578 8.73 45.45 -24.34
N THR A 579 8.90 46.66 -24.88
CA THR A 579 10.24 47.26 -25.11
C THR A 579 10.37 48.69 -24.57
N HIS A 580 10.30 48.90 -23.24
CA HIS A 580 11.18 49.86 -22.56
C HIS A 580 11.23 49.79 -21.02
N THR A 581 12.46 49.58 -20.53
CA THR A 581 13.22 50.30 -19.48
C THR A 581 12.51 51.09 -18.35
N GLU A 582 12.88 50.74 -17.11
CA GLU A 582 12.95 51.56 -15.87
C GLU A 582 11.74 52.40 -15.40
N GLY A 583 10.98 51.81 -14.48
CA GLY A 583 10.12 52.50 -13.51
C GLY A 583 9.92 51.62 -12.26
N ALA A 584 10.12 52.14 -11.06
CA ALA A 584 10.20 51.30 -9.85
C ALA A 584 8.84 51.03 -9.18
N GLY A 585 8.42 49.77 -9.06
CA GLY A 585 7.30 49.42 -8.15
C GLY A 585 6.58 48.07 -8.31
N LYS A 586 7.16 47.00 -7.75
CA LYS A 586 6.48 45.77 -7.24
C LYS A 586 5.59 44.90 -8.19
N ASN A 587 6.09 43.68 -8.38
CA ASN A 587 5.36 42.38 -8.36
C ASN A 587 4.56 41.93 -9.60
N SER A 588 4.54 40.60 -9.77
CA SER A 588 3.82 39.79 -10.77
C SER A 588 4.16 40.08 -12.23
N MET A 589 4.89 39.17 -12.89
CA MET A 589 5.26 39.32 -14.29
C MET A 589 5.18 37.97 -15.03
N PHE A 590 4.64 38.00 -16.25
CA PHE A 590 4.31 36.85 -17.10
C PHE A 590 5.11 36.97 -18.40
N THR A 591 5.84 35.91 -18.77
CA THR A 591 6.71 35.88 -19.96
C THR A 591 6.38 34.65 -20.80
N VAL A 592 6.25 34.81 -22.11
CA VAL A 592 6.01 33.72 -23.07
C VAL A 592 7.02 33.85 -24.20
N ASN A 593 7.65 32.75 -24.59
CA ASN A 593 8.51 32.70 -25.77
C ASN A 593 7.80 31.94 -26.91
N PRO A 594 7.07 32.65 -27.80
CA PRO A 594 6.30 32.00 -28.86
C PRO A 594 7.16 31.30 -29.92
N SER A 595 8.47 31.53 -29.95
CA SER A 595 9.37 30.84 -30.89
C SER A 595 9.66 29.38 -30.50
N ILE A 596 9.45 29.02 -29.23
CA ILE A 596 9.63 27.65 -28.70
C ILE A 596 8.40 27.14 -27.92
N GLY A 597 7.34 27.95 -27.77
CA GLY A 597 6.12 27.59 -27.04
C GLY A 597 6.25 27.57 -25.51
N ALA A 598 7.30 28.18 -24.94
CA ALA A 598 7.56 28.15 -23.50
C ALA A 598 6.82 29.27 -22.73
N VAL A 599 6.44 29.00 -21.48
CA VAL A 599 5.62 29.88 -20.63
C VAL A 599 6.24 30.02 -19.23
N THR A 600 6.23 31.23 -18.67
CA THR A 600 6.73 31.51 -17.31
C THR A 600 5.82 32.48 -16.55
N PHE A 601 5.42 32.08 -15.34
CA PHE A 601 4.72 32.88 -14.34
C PHE A 601 5.59 33.03 -13.09
N GLY A 602 5.55 34.19 -12.42
CA GLY A 602 6.22 34.32 -11.12
C GLY A 602 5.91 35.60 -10.34
N THR A 603 5.96 35.50 -9.03
CA THR A 603 5.95 36.65 -8.11
C THR A 603 7.39 36.90 -7.64
N ARG A 604 7.95 38.07 -8.00
CA ARG A 604 9.42 38.31 -8.09
C ARG A 604 10.09 37.29 -9.03
N VAL A 605 10.17 37.68 -10.29
CA VAL A 605 10.07 36.74 -11.42
C VAL A 605 11.40 36.14 -11.79
N THR A 606 11.70 35.03 -11.14
CA THR A 606 12.99 34.36 -11.23
C THR A 606 12.96 33.18 -12.19
N GLY A 607 11.77 32.79 -12.67
CA GLY A 607 11.58 31.65 -13.55
C GLY A 607 12.21 31.83 -14.93
N SER A 608 12.64 30.72 -15.51
CA SER A 608 13.25 30.67 -16.84
C SER A 608 12.80 29.40 -17.57
N ALA A 609 11.65 29.45 -18.25
CA ALA A 609 11.24 28.41 -19.20
C ALA A 609 11.98 28.61 -20.54
N VAL A 610 12.92 27.73 -20.85
CA VAL A 610 13.82 27.82 -22.03
C VAL A 610 13.89 26.54 -22.87
N GLY A 611 13.27 25.45 -22.41
CA GLY A 611 13.04 24.27 -23.26
C GLY A 611 11.84 24.46 -24.20
N GLU A 612 11.80 23.74 -25.32
CA GLU A 612 10.61 23.72 -26.19
C GLU A 612 9.38 23.29 -25.39
N LYS A 613 8.29 24.06 -25.42
CA LYS A 613 7.03 23.80 -24.68
C LYS A 613 7.23 23.57 -23.17
N SER A 614 8.25 24.19 -22.58
CA SER A 614 8.46 24.17 -21.13
C SER A 614 7.54 25.15 -20.40
N PHE A 615 7.12 24.80 -19.18
CA PHE A 615 6.28 25.64 -18.32
C PHE A 615 6.97 25.85 -16.98
N ALA A 616 6.91 27.08 -16.44
CA ALA A 616 7.51 27.42 -15.16
C ALA A 616 6.62 28.37 -14.33
N GLN A 617 6.25 27.99 -13.10
CA GLN A 617 5.38 28.77 -12.21
C GLN A 617 6.00 28.97 -10.82
N GLY A 618 6.25 30.23 -10.40
CA GLY A 618 6.71 30.56 -9.05
C GLY A 618 8.01 31.37 -8.91
N ASN A 619 8.90 31.02 -7.96
CA ASN A 619 10.02 31.86 -7.51
C ASN A 619 11.36 31.12 -7.36
N ASN A 620 12.38 31.49 -8.14
CA ASN A 620 13.74 30.90 -8.24
C ASN A 620 13.84 29.63 -9.13
N ILE A 621 12.84 29.42 -9.97
CA ILE A 621 12.65 28.20 -10.76
C ILE A 621 13.36 28.18 -12.13
N THR A 622 13.51 27.01 -12.76
CA THR A 622 14.00 26.89 -14.16
C THR A 622 13.45 25.64 -14.85
N ALA A 623 12.77 25.81 -15.98
CA ALA A 623 12.29 24.72 -16.84
C ALA A 623 13.09 24.72 -18.16
N SER A 624 14.18 23.97 -18.24
CA SER A 624 15.11 24.01 -19.39
C SER A 624 15.06 22.79 -20.30
N GLY A 625 14.38 21.72 -19.90
CA GLY A 625 14.16 20.55 -20.77
C GLY A 625 13.01 20.78 -21.76
N PRO A 626 13.05 20.24 -22.99
CA PRO A 626 11.86 20.16 -23.84
C PRO A 626 10.72 19.47 -23.09
N TYR A 627 9.50 20.02 -23.13
CA TYR A 627 8.32 19.53 -22.42
C TYR A 627 8.49 19.44 -20.88
N SER A 628 9.45 20.17 -20.29
CA SER A 628 9.64 20.19 -18.84
C SER A 628 8.69 21.14 -18.10
N HIS A 629 8.29 20.78 -16.89
CA HIS A 629 7.43 21.56 -16.02
C HIS A 629 8.12 21.84 -14.67
N ALA A 630 8.14 23.10 -14.22
CA ALA A 630 8.71 23.47 -12.91
C ALA A 630 7.78 24.42 -12.12
N GLU A 631 7.25 23.97 -10.99
CA GLU A 631 6.31 24.68 -10.11
C GLU A 631 6.99 25.01 -8.77
N GLY A 632 6.50 26.03 -8.04
CA GLY A 632 6.90 26.31 -6.66
C GLY A 632 8.07 27.29 -6.48
N ALA A 633 9.02 26.94 -5.60
CA ALA A 633 10.12 27.80 -5.18
C ALA A 633 11.49 27.13 -5.38
N GLN A 634 12.44 27.81 -6.02
CA GLN A 634 13.81 27.36 -6.26
C GLN A 634 13.96 26.04 -7.08
N THR A 635 12.86 25.59 -7.70
CA THR A 635 12.75 24.28 -8.37
C THR A 635 13.35 24.23 -9.80
N ARG A 636 13.87 23.09 -10.24
CA ARG A 636 14.55 22.98 -11.54
C ARG A 636 14.22 21.70 -12.29
N ALA A 637 13.39 21.81 -13.33
CA ALA A 637 13.17 20.76 -14.31
C ALA A 637 14.08 20.98 -15.54
N SER A 638 15.11 20.15 -15.73
CA SER A 638 16.11 20.35 -16.79
C SER A 638 16.31 19.19 -17.76
N GLY A 639 15.70 18.03 -17.54
CA GLY A 639 15.66 16.94 -18.53
C GLY A 639 14.42 17.01 -19.43
N ASP A 640 14.45 16.42 -20.63
CA ASP A 640 13.24 16.37 -21.47
C ASP A 640 12.10 15.65 -20.74
N TYR A 641 10.88 16.19 -20.79
CA TYR A 641 9.69 15.68 -20.09
C TYR A 641 9.87 15.53 -18.56
N SER A 642 10.75 16.32 -17.93
CA SER A 642 10.90 16.33 -16.46
C SER A 642 9.88 17.22 -15.77
N HIS A 643 9.45 16.86 -14.55
CA HIS A 643 8.56 17.65 -13.69
C HIS A 643 9.22 17.92 -12.34
N ALA A 644 9.24 19.18 -11.87
CA ALA A 644 9.80 19.56 -10.57
C ALA A 644 8.87 20.53 -9.81
N GLU A 645 8.26 20.08 -8.71
CA GLU A 645 7.34 20.86 -7.88
C GLU A 645 7.91 21.09 -6.46
N GLY A 646 7.36 22.04 -5.70
CA GLY A 646 7.68 22.24 -4.28
C GLY A 646 8.72 23.32 -3.98
N GLY A 647 9.76 23.00 -3.19
CA GLY A 647 10.77 23.94 -2.69
C GLY A 647 12.21 23.42 -2.84
N ASP A 648 13.10 24.12 -3.53
CA ASP A 648 14.50 23.72 -3.77
C ASP A 648 14.66 22.33 -4.44
N THR A 649 13.66 21.89 -5.22
CA THR A 649 13.64 20.57 -5.86
C THR A 649 14.31 20.55 -7.26
N GLN A 650 14.78 19.40 -7.74
CA GLN A 650 15.47 19.30 -9.03
C GLN A 650 15.17 18.01 -9.79
N ALA A 651 14.46 18.10 -10.91
CA ALA A 651 14.25 17.02 -11.87
C ALA A 651 15.17 17.20 -13.09
N SER A 652 16.40 16.66 -13.04
CA SER A 652 17.38 16.84 -14.13
C SER A 652 17.44 15.68 -15.11
N GLY A 653 16.86 14.53 -14.77
CA GLY A 653 16.81 13.35 -15.65
C GLY A 653 15.71 13.44 -16.71
N LYS A 654 15.84 12.70 -17.81
CA LYS A 654 14.77 12.61 -18.81
C LYS A 654 13.59 11.81 -18.25
N TYR A 655 12.36 12.31 -18.36
CA TYR A 655 11.16 11.76 -17.72
C TYR A 655 11.28 11.63 -16.18
N SER A 656 12.08 12.48 -15.53
CA SER A 656 12.20 12.49 -14.07
C SER A 656 11.12 13.33 -13.41
N HIS A 657 10.66 12.94 -12.22
CA HIS A 657 9.73 13.72 -11.40
C HIS A 657 10.33 13.97 -10.01
N ALA A 658 10.29 15.23 -9.52
CA ALA A 658 10.76 15.60 -8.19
C ALA A 658 9.75 16.53 -7.49
N GLU A 659 9.31 16.16 -6.29
CA GLU A 659 8.29 16.90 -5.53
C GLU A 659 8.75 17.14 -4.08
N GLY A 660 8.12 18.07 -3.36
CA GLY A 660 8.35 18.30 -1.93
C GLY A 660 9.39 19.38 -1.61
N GLY A 661 10.42 19.07 -0.82
CA GLY A 661 11.39 20.06 -0.30
C GLY A 661 12.85 19.59 -0.33
N TYR A 662 13.74 20.30 -1.01
CA TYR A 662 15.16 19.93 -1.23
C TYR A 662 15.37 18.57 -1.92
N THR A 663 14.41 18.11 -2.72
CA THR A 663 14.45 16.79 -3.37
C THR A 663 15.16 16.81 -4.73
N THR A 664 15.68 15.69 -5.22
CA THR A 664 16.39 15.64 -6.51
C THR A 664 16.19 14.33 -7.27
N ALA A 665 15.53 14.40 -8.43
CA ALA A 665 15.40 13.30 -9.39
C ALA A 665 16.34 13.53 -10.60
N SER A 666 17.59 13.04 -10.52
CA SER A 666 18.59 13.27 -11.58
C SER A 666 18.68 12.16 -12.62
N GLY A 667 18.06 11.01 -12.36
CA GLY A 667 18.11 9.83 -13.22
C GLY A 667 17.02 9.78 -14.30
N PHE A 668 17.27 9.03 -15.37
CA PHE A 668 16.26 8.78 -16.41
C PHE A 668 15.10 7.97 -15.84
N TYR A 669 13.85 8.44 -15.97
CA TYR A 669 12.67 7.87 -15.31
C TYR A 669 12.78 7.76 -13.76
N SER A 670 13.53 8.67 -13.11
CA SER A 670 13.62 8.69 -11.64
C SER A 670 12.49 9.48 -10.99
N HIS A 671 12.05 9.09 -9.79
CA HIS A 671 11.06 9.80 -8.99
C HIS A 671 11.61 10.14 -7.60
N ALA A 672 11.45 11.36 -7.11
CA ALA A 672 11.93 11.80 -5.79
C ALA A 672 10.92 12.70 -5.06
N GLU A 673 10.28 12.21 -4.01
CA GLU A 673 9.24 12.92 -3.25
C GLU A 673 9.66 13.19 -1.79
N GLY A 674 8.99 14.10 -1.08
CA GLY A 674 9.15 14.29 0.37
C GLY A 674 10.13 15.41 0.75
N ASN A 675 11.12 15.12 1.62
CA ASN A 675 12.05 16.15 2.11
C ASN A 675 13.51 15.68 2.10
N GLN A 676 14.41 16.41 1.45
CA GLN A 676 15.84 16.10 1.29
C GLN A 676 16.13 14.74 0.60
N THR A 677 15.17 14.21 -0.16
CA THR A 677 15.30 12.92 -0.87
C THR A 677 16.03 13.04 -2.20
N SER A 678 16.61 11.95 -2.69
CA SER A 678 17.41 11.96 -3.92
C SER A 678 17.32 10.64 -4.68
N ALA A 679 16.77 10.67 -5.89
CA ALA A 679 16.70 9.55 -6.83
C ALA A 679 17.58 9.83 -8.06
N SER A 680 18.78 9.26 -8.10
CA SER A 680 19.84 9.75 -8.98
C SER A 680 20.12 8.93 -10.25
N ASN A 681 19.46 7.78 -10.42
CA ASN A 681 19.85 6.75 -11.39
C ASN A 681 18.68 6.32 -12.30
N PHE A 682 18.93 5.48 -13.32
CA PHE A 682 17.86 5.02 -14.22
C PHE A 682 16.77 4.28 -13.43
N GLY A 683 15.53 4.76 -13.47
CA GLY A 683 14.37 4.14 -12.83
C GLY A 683 14.39 4.10 -11.30
N SER A 684 15.24 4.91 -10.63
CA SER A 684 15.30 4.94 -9.16
C SER A 684 14.13 5.74 -8.56
N HIS A 685 13.57 5.31 -7.44
CA HIS A 685 12.48 5.98 -6.72
C HIS A 685 12.89 6.25 -5.26
N ALA A 686 12.69 7.48 -4.74
CA ALA A 686 12.99 7.82 -3.35
C ALA A 686 11.92 8.72 -2.72
N GLU A 687 11.45 8.38 -1.53
CA GLU A 687 10.37 9.09 -0.84
C GLU A 687 10.58 9.19 0.68
N GLY A 688 9.80 10.04 1.37
CA GLY A 688 9.94 10.29 2.80
C GLY A 688 10.93 11.41 3.16
N GLN A 689 11.87 11.17 4.09
CA GLN A 689 12.73 12.22 4.68
C GLN A 689 14.22 11.83 4.65
N GLY A 690 15.00 12.45 3.76
CA GLY A 690 16.45 12.24 3.64
C GLY A 690 16.84 10.97 2.88
N SER A 691 15.87 10.28 2.30
CA SER A 691 15.95 8.98 1.60
C SER A 691 16.65 9.07 0.25
N ARG A 692 17.48 8.07 -0.10
CA ARG A 692 18.41 8.15 -1.25
C ARG A 692 18.41 6.90 -2.11
N ALA A 693 17.84 6.97 -3.31
CA ALA A 693 17.89 5.91 -4.30
C ALA A 693 18.99 6.23 -5.34
N GLU A 694 20.15 5.59 -5.18
CA GLU A 694 21.36 5.87 -5.98
C GLU A 694 21.71 4.73 -6.95
N GLY A 695 21.10 3.55 -6.81
CA GLY A 695 21.25 2.43 -7.74
C GLY A 695 20.25 2.45 -8.90
N GLN A 696 20.56 1.80 -10.03
CA GLN A 696 19.59 1.60 -11.12
C GLN A 696 18.40 0.80 -10.61
N SER A 697 17.18 1.30 -10.84
CA SER A 697 15.93 0.68 -10.37
C SER A 697 15.92 0.35 -8.88
N SER A 698 16.54 1.21 -8.06
CA SER A 698 16.50 1.14 -6.61
C SER A 698 15.27 1.88 -6.05
N HIS A 699 14.80 1.47 -4.88
CA HIS A 699 13.72 2.12 -4.13
C HIS A 699 14.18 2.47 -2.71
N ALA A 700 13.91 3.69 -2.23
CA ALA A 700 14.33 4.14 -0.90
C ALA A 700 13.26 5.01 -0.21
N GLU A 701 12.58 4.47 0.79
CA GLU A 701 11.45 5.10 1.48
C GLU A 701 11.72 5.30 2.97
N GLY A 702 10.83 5.98 3.70
CA GLY A 702 10.97 6.20 5.14
C GLY A 702 11.86 7.41 5.54
N SER A 703 12.79 7.22 6.49
CA SER A 703 13.57 8.32 7.09
C SER A 703 15.08 8.02 7.14
N GLY A 704 15.86 8.75 6.35
CA GLY A 704 17.32 8.68 6.31
C GLY A 704 17.85 7.40 5.65
N THR A 705 17.04 6.74 4.83
CA THR A 705 17.34 5.46 4.19
C THR A 705 18.19 5.64 2.93
N THR A 706 18.88 4.60 2.46
CA THR A 706 19.73 4.68 1.26
C THR A 706 19.80 3.36 0.51
N ALA A 707 19.19 3.30 -0.68
CA ALA A 707 19.27 2.19 -1.62
C ALA A 707 20.27 2.55 -2.75
N SER A 708 21.56 2.24 -2.54
CA SER A 708 22.62 2.58 -3.51
C SER A 708 23.01 1.43 -4.46
N GLY A 709 22.42 0.24 -4.28
CA GLY A 709 22.64 -0.91 -5.15
C GLY A 709 21.65 -0.98 -6.32
N ASN A 710 22.07 -1.52 -7.47
CA ASN A 710 21.13 -1.75 -8.58
C ASN A 710 20.07 -2.78 -8.16
N TYR A 711 18.79 -2.47 -8.34
CA TYR A 711 17.63 -3.24 -7.86
C TYR A 711 17.57 -3.42 -6.33
N SER A 712 18.17 -2.51 -5.56
CA SER A 712 18.09 -2.56 -4.09
C SER A 712 16.85 -1.83 -3.55
N HIS A 713 16.34 -2.28 -2.40
CA HIS A 713 15.24 -1.65 -1.67
C HIS A 713 15.69 -1.32 -0.24
N ALA A 714 15.36 -0.13 0.27
CA ALA A 714 15.68 0.29 1.63
C ALA A 714 14.55 1.12 2.26
N GLU A 715 13.98 0.63 3.36
CA GLU A 715 12.79 1.18 4.00
C GLU A 715 12.99 1.39 5.51
N GLY A 716 12.02 2.00 6.21
CA GLY A 716 12.12 2.25 7.65
C GLY A 716 12.99 3.46 8.03
N ALA A 717 13.96 3.29 8.94
CA ALA A 717 14.69 4.40 9.55
C ALA A 717 16.22 4.19 9.64
N ASN A 718 17.00 5.04 8.95
CA ASN A 718 18.47 5.00 8.86
C ASN A 718 19.03 3.69 8.26
N THR A 719 18.26 3.01 7.42
CA THR A 719 18.63 1.73 6.78
C THR A 719 19.44 1.95 5.50
N ILE A 720 20.31 1.01 5.12
CA ILE A 720 21.12 1.13 3.90
C ILE A 720 21.22 -0.20 3.15
N ALA A 721 20.67 -0.24 1.94
CA ALA A 721 20.87 -1.33 0.98
C ALA A 721 21.87 -0.89 -0.12
N SER A 722 23.15 -1.22 0.04
CA SER A 722 24.21 -0.81 -0.91
C SER A 722 24.62 -1.88 -1.93
N GLY A 723 24.16 -3.11 -1.77
CA GLY A 723 24.44 -4.22 -2.68
C GLY A 723 23.39 -4.37 -3.80
N SER A 724 23.77 -4.97 -4.94
CA SER A 724 22.79 -5.16 -6.02
C SER A 724 21.77 -6.24 -5.65
N ASN A 725 20.47 -5.96 -5.80
CA ASN A 725 19.35 -6.77 -5.31
C ASN A 725 19.37 -6.97 -3.77
N ALA A 726 19.98 -6.05 -3.01
CA ALA A 726 19.94 -6.07 -1.55
C ALA A 726 18.66 -5.44 -1.01
N HIS A 727 18.15 -5.93 0.12
CA HIS A 727 16.99 -5.39 0.81
C HIS A 727 17.34 -5.04 2.27
N ALA A 728 16.93 -3.88 2.77
CA ALA A 728 17.21 -3.43 4.13
C ALA A 728 16.01 -2.68 4.77
N GLU A 729 15.45 -3.24 5.83
CA GLU A 729 14.23 -2.76 6.48
C GLU A 729 14.40 -2.56 7.99
N GLY A 730 13.41 -1.98 8.67
CA GLY A 730 13.46 -1.73 10.12
C GLY A 730 14.27 -0.48 10.54
N VAL A 731 15.15 -0.59 11.54
CA VAL A 731 15.84 0.55 12.16
C VAL A 731 17.35 0.35 12.22
N GLY A 732 18.10 1.18 11.50
CA GLY A 732 19.57 1.20 11.52
C GLY A 732 20.20 -0.07 10.97
N THR A 733 19.52 -0.75 10.05
CA THR A 733 19.96 -2.00 9.41
C THR A 733 20.78 -1.75 8.16
N TYR A 734 21.60 -2.71 7.75
CA TYR A 734 22.52 -2.51 6.63
C TYR A 734 22.73 -3.77 5.77
N ALA A 735 22.21 -3.76 4.53
CA ALA A 735 22.39 -4.81 3.54
C ALA A 735 23.42 -4.39 2.47
N LYS A 736 24.69 -4.74 2.69
CA LYS A 736 25.84 -4.09 2.06
C LYS A 736 26.33 -4.74 0.76
N SER A 737 25.84 -5.93 0.39
CA SER A 737 26.42 -6.76 -0.67
C SER A 737 25.37 -7.42 -1.56
N ASN A 738 25.78 -8.02 -2.68
CA ASN A 738 24.84 -8.50 -3.69
C ASN A 738 23.88 -9.54 -3.12
N SER A 739 22.58 -9.29 -3.26
CA SER A 739 21.51 -10.14 -2.70
C SER A 739 21.60 -10.38 -1.19
N SER A 740 22.17 -9.45 -0.41
CA SER A 740 22.07 -9.50 1.05
C SER A 740 20.71 -8.96 1.54
N HIS A 741 20.12 -9.55 2.56
CA HIS A 741 18.91 -9.07 3.23
C HIS A 741 19.20 -8.75 4.71
N ALA A 742 18.71 -7.62 5.22
CA ALA A 742 18.91 -7.23 6.62
C ALA A 742 17.70 -6.49 7.22
N GLU A 743 17.14 -7.04 8.30
CA GLU A 743 15.88 -6.61 8.90
C GLU A 743 16.01 -6.42 10.43
N GLY A 744 14.99 -5.87 11.09
CA GLY A 744 14.99 -5.67 12.55
C GLY A 744 15.72 -4.40 13.04
N TYR A 745 16.60 -4.53 14.05
CA TYR A 745 17.18 -3.40 14.80
C TYR A 745 18.71 -3.49 14.90
N TYR A 746 19.43 -2.54 14.29
CA TYR A 746 20.91 -2.49 14.20
C TYR A 746 21.60 -3.72 13.60
N THR A 747 20.93 -4.46 12.72
CA THR A 747 21.48 -5.64 12.03
C THR A 747 22.40 -5.26 10.86
N THR A 748 23.20 -6.20 10.36
CA THR A 748 24.07 -5.99 9.20
C THR A 748 24.32 -7.30 8.43
N ALA A 749 23.83 -7.37 7.19
CA ALA A 749 24.21 -8.39 6.23
C ALA A 749 25.23 -7.77 5.24
N SER A 750 26.50 -8.20 5.28
CA SER A 750 27.56 -7.69 4.39
C SER A 750 28.22 -8.74 3.50
N GLY A 751 27.80 -10.00 3.60
CA GLY A 751 28.13 -11.04 2.64
C GLY A 751 27.23 -11.03 1.41
N ALA A 752 27.72 -11.49 0.25
CA ALA A 752 26.82 -11.76 -0.87
C ALA A 752 25.87 -12.90 -0.49
N TYR A 753 24.57 -12.78 -0.80
CA TYR A 753 23.54 -13.75 -0.40
C TYR A 753 23.43 -13.99 1.12
N SER A 754 23.84 -13.03 1.96
CA SER A 754 23.76 -13.16 3.43
C SER A 754 22.46 -12.59 4.00
N HIS A 755 21.97 -13.16 5.11
CA HIS A 755 20.77 -12.74 5.81
C HIS A 755 21.08 -12.33 7.26
N ALA A 756 20.54 -11.22 7.77
CA ALA A 756 20.73 -10.78 9.15
C ALA A 756 19.49 -10.13 9.76
N GLU A 757 18.94 -10.75 10.80
CA GLU A 757 17.62 -10.45 11.38
C GLU A 757 17.70 -10.27 12.91
N GLY A 758 16.64 -9.75 13.55
CA GLY A 758 16.58 -9.58 15.01
C GLY A 758 17.31 -8.33 15.54
N PHE A 759 18.13 -8.47 16.59
CA PHE A 759 18.76 -7.35 17.32
C PHE A 759 20.29 -7.40 17.22
N GLY A 760 20.90 -6.40 16.59
CA GLY A 760 22.35 -6.21 16.56
C GLY A 760 23.15 -7.28 15.80
N THR A 761 22.50 -8.16 15.05
CA THR A 761 23.09 -9.35 14.41
C THR A 761 23.92 -8.99 13.17
N LYS A 762 24.90 -9.85 12.82
CA LYS A 762 25.91 -9.52 11.80
C LYS A 762 26.28 -10.73 10.93
N ALA A 763 25.74 -10.81 9.71
CA ALA A 763 26.10 -11.84 8.72
C ALA A 763 27.09 -11.26 7.70
N THR A 764 28.40 -11.45 7.91
CA THR A 764 29.42 -10.63 7.23
C THR A 764 30.08 -11.27 6.02
N ASN A 765 29.76 -12.53 5.70
CA ASN A 765 30.43 -13.32 4.67
C ASN A 765 29.45 -14.04 3.74
N GLN A 766 29.91 -14.51 2.58
CA GLN A 766 29.00 -15.03 1.54
C GLN A 766 28.11 -16.17 2.05
N ASN A 767 26.81 -16.13 1.73
CA ASN A 767 25.75 -17.03 2.18
C ASN A 767 25.56 -17.15 3.72
N ALA A 768 26.13 -16.26 4.53
CA ALA A 768 26.00 -16.33 5.99
C ALA A 768 24.61 -15.93 6.48
N HIS A 769 24.15 -16.50 7.59
CA HIS A 769 22.87 -16.18 8.25
C HIS A 769 23.10 -15.84 9.73
N ALA A 770 22.56 -14.73 10.23
CA ALA A 770 22.71 -14.33 11.63
C ALA A 770 21.40 -13.79 12.23
N GLU A 771 20.90 -14.46 13.26
CA GLU A 771 19.59 -14.18 13.88
C GLU A 771 19.71 -14.02 15.41
N GLY A 772 18.62 -13.69 16.09
CA GLY A 772 18.59 -13.54 17.55
C GLY A 772 19.16 -12.21 18.05
N GLY A 773 20.08 -12.24 19.02
CA GLY A 773 20.57 -11.04 19.74
C GLY A 773 22.08 -10.91 19.90
N GLU A 774 22.69 -9.93 19.22
CA GLU A 774 24.13 -9.61 19.19
C GLU A 774 25.02 -10.76 18.65
N THR A 775 24.44 -11.60 17.78
CA THR A 775 25.12 -12.72 17.12
C THR A 775 25.98 -12.26 15.93
N THR A 776 26.89 -13.11 15.46
CA THR A 776 27.75 -12.80 14.30
C THR A 776 28.12 -14.06 13.52
N ALA A 777 27.62 -14.19 12.29
CA ALA A 777 28.07 -15.18 11.32
C ALA A 777 29.07 -14.53 10.35
N SER A 778 30.37 -14.72 10.63
CA SER A 778 31.46 -14.19 9.79
C SER A 778 32.15 -15.24 8.92
N GLY A 779 31.72 -16.51 8.97
CA GLY A 779 32.16 -17.57 8.06
C GLY A 779 31.34 -17.67 6.77
N GLU A 780 31.91 -18.22 5.69
CA GLU A 780 31.19 -18.44 4.42
C GLU A 780 30.15 -19.57 4.56
N SER A 781 28.88 -19.28 4.29
CA SER A 781 27.75 -20.20 4.54
C SER A 781 27.60 -20.62 6.01
N ALA A 782 28.04 -19.77 6.95
CA ALA A 782 27.91 -19.99 8.38
C ALA A 782 26.58 -19.45 8.92
N HIS A 783 26.07 -20.06 10.00
CA HIS A 783 24.81 -19.70 10.66
C HIS A 783 25.06 -19.45 12.15
N ALA A 784 24.60 -18.30 12.67
CA ALA A 784 24.79 -17.90 14.06
C ALA A 784 23.48 -17.37 14.69
N GLU A 785 23.04 -18.00 15.77
CA GLU A 785 21.75 -17.76 16.42
C GLU A 785 21.87 -17.70 17.96
N GLY A 786 20.77 -17.46 18.66
CA GLY A 786 20.77 -17.31 20.13
C GLY A 786 21.27 -15.93 20.57
N SER A 787 22.28 -15.87 21.46
CA SER A 787 22.79 -14.57 21.92
C SER A 787 24.31 -14.45 22.13
N TYR A 788 24.90 -13.37 21.61
CA TYR A 788 26.33 -13.08 21.62
C TYR A 788 27.22 -14.20 21.03
N THR A 789 26.64 -15.06 20.19
CA THR A 789 27.32 -16.17 19.50
C THR A 789 28.11 -15.68 18.29
N VAL A 790 29.15 -16.43 17.91
CA VAL A 790 30.05 -16.12 16.81
C VAL A 790 30.38 -17.39 16.02
N ALA A 791 29.94 -17.45 14.76
CA ALA A 791 30.27 -18.49 13.78
C ALA A 791 31.28 -17.93 12.77
N ASN A 792 32.57 -18.27 12.91
CA ASN A 792 33.66 -17.54 12.23
C ASN A 792 34.34 -18.26 11.06
N HIS A 793 33.93 -19.49 10.73
CA HIS A 793 34.49 -20.27 9.61
C HIS A 793 33.43 -20.88 8.70
N ALA A 794 33.84 -21.38 7.53
CA ALA A 794 32.92 -21.77 6.48
C ALA A 794 32.07 -23.00 6.84
N ALA A 795 30.77 -22.90 6.56
CA ALA A 795 29.73 -23.89 6.86
C ALA A 795 29.67 -24.32 8.34
N GLN A 796 29.95 -23.38 9.25
CA GLN A 796 29.85 -23.57 10.71
C GLN A 796 28.50 -23.06 11.25
N HIS A 797 27.86 -23.83 12.12
CA HIS A 797 26.63 -23.49 12.84
C HIS A 797 26.93 -23.24 14.33
N VAL A 798 26.40 -22.15 14.90
CA VAL A 798 26.67 -21.77 16.30
C VAL A 798 25.43 -21.19 16.99
N PHE A 799 25.06 -21.77 18.14
CA PHE A 799 23.87 -21.41 18.92
C PHE A 799 24.14 -21.34 20.43
N GLY A 800 23.15 -20.92 21.22
CA GLY A 800 23.25 -20.76 22.69
C GLY A 800 23.70 -19.37 23.15
N GLU A 801 24.59 -19.28 24.15
CA GLU A 801 25.11 -18.02 24.69
C GLU A 801 26.64 -17.90 24.69
N TYR A 802 27.16 -16.74 24.27
CA TYR A 802 28.56 -16.32 24.47
C TYR A 802 29.60 -17.44 24.25
N ASN A 803 29.55 -18.11 23.08
CA ASN A 803 30.51 -19.16 22.74
C ASN A 803 31.97 -18.65 22.76
N ILE A 804 32.92 -19.55 23.00
CA ILE A 804 34.29 -19.38 22.51
C ILE A 804 34.23 -19.63 21.00
N ALA A 805 34.42 -18.56 20.22
CA ALA A 805 34.61 -18.63 18.78
C ALA A 805 35.78 -19.58 18.43
N ASP A 806 35.69 -20.24 17.28
CA ASP A 806 36.70 -21.19 16.84
C ASP A 806 38.07 -20.49 16.72
N ALA A 807 39.09 -21.05 17.38
CA ALA A 807 40.44 -20.49 17.43
C ALA A 807 41.33 -20.99 16.27
N SER A 808 40.74 -21.62 15.26
CA SER A 808 41.45 -22.06 14.05
C SER A 808 42.13 -20.89 13.32
N ALA A 809 43.32 -21.16 12.78
CA ALA A 809 44.04 -20.22 11.93
C ALA A 809 43.62 -20.28 10.45
N ALA A 810 42.58 -21.07 10.12
CA ALA A 810 41.98 -21.13 8.78
C ALA A 810 41.35 -19.78 8.39
N ALA A 811 41.17 -19.54 7.10
CA ALA A 811 40.36 -18.40 6.65
C ALA A 811 38.88 -18.57 7.05
N ALA A 812 38.12 -17.47 7.03
CA ALA A 812 36.68 -17.51 7.25
C ALA A 812 35.90 -18.17 6.08
N THR A 813 36.53 -18.26 4.90
CA THR A 813 36.09 -19.01 3.71
C THR A 813 36.59 -20.46 3.70
N GLU A 814 37.28 -20.89 4.76
CA GLU A 814 37.79 -22.24 4.94
C GLU A 814 37.13 -22.88 6.16
N ARG A 815 37.19 -24.21 6.25
CA ARG A 815 36.67 -24.95 7.40
C ARG A 815 37.49 -24.65 8.65
N GLY A 816 36.80 -24.34 9.75
CA GLY A 816 37.39 -24.20 11.07
C GLY A 816 37.81 -25.56 11.65
N ALA A 817 38.17 -25.57 12.94
CA ALA A 817 38.24 -26.82 13.68
C ALA A 817 36.85 -27.46 13.81
N TYR A 818 35.80 -26.65 13.93
CA TYR A 818 34.45 -27.11 14.25
C TYR A 818 33.42 -26.81 13.15
N VAL A 819 32.43 -27.68 13.02
CA VAL A 819 31.21 -27.50 12.20
C VAL A 819 30.01 -27.07 13.06
N GLU A 820 29.97 -27.47 14.33
CA GLU A 820 28.92 -27.09 15.29
C GLU A 820 29.59 -26.58 16.57
N ILE A 821 29.13 -25.47 17.13
CA ILE A 821 29.55 -24.98 18.46
C ILE A 821 28.32 -24.55 19.26
N VAL A 822 28.17 -25.07 20.48
CA VAL A 822 27.12 -24.62 21.40
C VAL A 822 27.73 -23.78 22.51
N GLY A 823 27.34 -22.50 22.59
CA GLY A 823 27.82 -21.57 23.60
C GLY A 823 27.09 -21.72 24.94
N ASN A 824 27.84 -21.76 26.04
CA ASN A 824 27.30 -21.70 27.41
C ASN A 824 27.92 -20.57 28.26
N GLY A 825 28.73 -19.69 27.66
CA GLY A 825 29.45 -18.63 28.37
C GLY A 825 28.55 -17.51 28.89
N THR A 826 29.11 -16.62 29.70
CA THR A 826 28.47 -15.37 30.16
C THR A 826 29.17 -14.15 29.55
N SER A 827 28.65 -12.94 29.83
CA SER A 827 29.31 -11.67 29.48
C SER A 827 30.76 -11.58 29.94
N ASP A 828 31.08 -12.23 31.06
CA ASP A 828 32.35 -12.11 31.76
C ASP A 828 33.31 -13.25 31.39
N VAL A 829 32.78 -14.41 30.97
CA VAL A 829 33.53 -15.62 30.62
C VAL A 829 32.83 -16.37 29.49
N ARG A 830 33.36 -16.28 28.26
CA ARG A 830 32.92 -17.12 27.11
C ARG A 830 33.30 -18.59 27.34
N SER A 831 32.41 -19.52 26.96
CA SER A 831 32.65 -20.97 27.03
C SER A 831 31.76 -21.75 26.04
N ASN A 832 32.13 -23.01 25.75
CA ASN A 832 31.37 -23.92 24.89
C ASN A 832 30.90 -25.15 25.68
N ALA A 833 29.63 -25.50 25.54
CA ALA A 833 29.02 -26.73 26.06
C ALA A 833 29.39 -27.95 25.19
N ARG A 834 29.32 -27.79 23.87
CA ARG A 834 29.76 -28.79 22.88
C ARG A 834 30.47 -28.13 21.70
N THR A 835 31.37 -28.87 21.08
CA THR A 835 31.88 -28.63 19.72
C THR A 835 31.93 -29.94 18.91
N LEU A 836 31.44 -29.94 17.68
CA LEU A 836 31.57 -31.05 16.71
C LEU A 836 32.61 -30.68 15.66
N ASP A 837 33.54 -31.59 15.33
CA ASP A 837 34.50 -31.40 14.23
C ASP A 837 34.03 -32.02 12.89
N TRP A 838 34.80 -31.74 11.83
CA TRP A 838 34.49 -32.16 10.46
C TRP A 838 34.67 -33.65 10.16
N ASP A 839 35.35 -34.40 11.04
CA ASP A 839 35.49 -35.86 10.95
C ASP A 839 34.44 -36.61 11.81
N GLY A 840 33.64 -35.86 12.58
CA GLY A 840 32.53 -36.36 13.39
C GLY A 840 32.85 -36.52 14.88
N ASN A 841 34.02 -36.06 15.34
CA ASN A 841 34.39 -36.13 16.76
C ASN A 841 33.69 -35.02 17.54
N GLN A 842 33.14 -35.37 18.70
CA GLN A 842 32.46 -34.43 19.60
C GLN A 842 33.31 -34.22 20.85
N TYR A 843 33.53 -32.95 21.20
CA TYR A 843 33.89 -32.56 22.57
C TYR A 843 32.64 -32.03 23.25
N ILE A 844 32.37 -32.54 24.45
CA ILE A 844 31.16 -32.35 25.25
C ILE A 844 31.69 -32.08 26.67
N ALA A 845 31.41 -30.91 27.22
CA ALA A 845 32.03 -30.44 28.45
C ALA A 845 31.34 -31.04 29.70
N GLY A 846 31.72 -32.27 30.06
CA GLY A 846 31.28 -32.89 31.31
C GLY A 846 31.05 -34.39 31.24
N LEU A 847 30.12 -34.87 32.06
CA LEU A 847 29.72 -36.26 32.20
C LEU A 847 28.72 -36.66 31.13
N GLN A 848 29.07 -37.65 30.31
CA GLN A 848 28.12 -38.34 29.44
C GLN A 848 27.45 -39.49 30.19
N THR A 849 26.13 -39.62 30.05
CA THR A 849 25.33 -40.72 30.60
C THR A 849 24.43 -41.34 29.55
N ASP A 850 24.34 -42.67 29.57
CA ASP A 850 23.39 -43.38 28.70
C ASP A 850 21.95 -43.26 29.22
N LYS A 851 20.99 -43.70 28.41
CA LYS A 851 19.55 -43.71 28.75
C LYS A 851 19.16 -44.55 29.98
N ASN A 852 20.10 -45.30 30.56
CA ASN A 852 19.91 -46.10 31.77
C ASN A 852 20.54 -45.42 33.01
N GLY A 853 21.16 -44.24 32.84
CA GLY A 853 21.88 -43.51 33.89
C GLY A 853 23.29 -44.02 34.17
N VAL A 854 23.85 -44.86 33.29
CA VAL A 854 25.21 -45.41 33.47
C VAL A 854 26.23 -44.35 33.02
N GLN A 855 27.12 -43.96 33.93
CA GLN A 855 28.29 -43.13 33.63
C GLN A 855 29.28 -43.95 32.80
N SER A 856 29.69 -43.45 31.62
CA SER A 856 30.49 -44.25 30.68
C SER A 856 31.94 -44.46 31.12
N MET A 857 32.59 -43.43 31.69
CA MET A 857 33.98 -43.47 32.20
C MET A 857 34.19 -42.57 33.43
N ARG A 858 35.25 -42.86 34.20
CA ARG A 858 35.65 -42.08 35.39
C ARG A 858 37.16 -42.20 35.67
N ASP A 859 37.87 -41.07 35.71
CA ASP A 859 39.34 -41.04 35.80
C ASP A 859 39.86 -40.99 37.26
N ILE A 860 40.92 -41.75 37.56
CA ILE A 860 41.53 -41.88 38.90
C ILE A 860 43.04 -42.19 38.84
N THR A 861 43.79 -41.91 39.92
CA THR A 861 45.20 -42.35 40.01
C THR A 861 45.31 -43.83 40.37
N MET A 862 46.51 -44.39 40.20
CA MET A 862 46.86 -45.74 40.60
C MET A 862 46.85 -45.92 42.13
N ALA A 863 47.14 -44.87 42.90
CA ALA A 863 46.88 -44.82 44.34
C ALA A 863 45.37 -44.86 44.67
N ASP A 864 44.55 -44.06 44.00
CA ASP A 864 43.09 -44.03 44.20
C ASP A 864 42.43 -45.36 43.80
N TYR A 865 42.84 -45.96 42.66
CA TYR A 865 42.38 -47.28 42.25
C TYR A 865 42.78 -48.37 43.25
N LYS A 866 43.91 -48.24 43.94
CA LYS A 866 44.29 -49.14 45.05
C LYS A 866 43.51 -48.86 46.34
N ALA A 867 42.92 -47.67 46.49
CA ALA A 867 42.06 -47.31 47.62
C ALA A 867 40.58 -47.72 47.42
N LEU A 868 40.08 -47.81 46.18
CA LEU A 868 38.73 -48.30 45.87
C LEU A 868 38.48 -49.69 46.47
N THR A 869 37.34 -49.85 47.13
CA THR A 869 36.86 -51.13 47.65
C THR A 869 36.37 -52.04 46.52
N THR A 870 36.30 -53.35 46.78
CA THR A 870 35.81 -54.34 45.80
C THR A 870 34.42 -53.99 45.26
N ALA A 871 33.52 -53.49 46.12
CA ALA A 871 32.17 -53.11 45.74
C ALA A 871 32.10 -51.88 44.82
N GLU A 872 33.12 -51.00 44.82
CA GLU A 872 33.19 -49.86 43.90
C GLU A 872 33.69 -50.29 42.51
N LYS A 873 34.53 -51.33 42.45
CA LYS A 873 35.05 -51.90 41.20
C LYS A 873 34.06 -52.80 40.49
N GLU A 874 33.25 -53.55 41.24
CA GLU A 874 32.22 -54.45 40.69
C GLU A 874 30.96 -53.71 40.20
N ASN A 875 30.87 -52.38 40.38
CA ASN A 875 29.65 -51.60 40.16
C ASN A 875 29.43 -51.13 38.70
N GLY A 876 30.13 -51.71 37.72
CA GLY A 876 29.93 -51.46 36.29
C GLY A 876 30.46 -50.12 35.74
N VAL A 877 31.27 -49.40 36.50
CA VAL A 877 31.94 -48.16 36.07
C VAL A 877 33.30 -48.47 35.45
N THR A 878 33.58 -47.95 34.26
CA THR A 878 34.89 -48.08 33.61
C THR A 878 35.86 -47.03 34.15
N TYR A 879 37.07 -47.45 34.55
CA TYR A 879 38.07 -46.57 35.15
C TYR A 879 39.34 -46.47 34.30
N ASN A 880 39.79 -45.24 34.02
CA ASN A 880 41.15 -44.98 33.54
C ASN A 880 42.07 -44.77 34.75
N ILE A 881 43.26 -45.38 34.73
CA ILE A 881 44.15 -45.45 35.88
C ILE A 881 45.54 -44.91 35.49
N TYR A 882 45.92 -43.76 36.03
CA TYR A 882 47.20 -43.08 35.76
C TYR A 882 48.23 -43.39 36.85
N ASP A 883 49.53 -43.43 36.51
CA ASP A 883 50.56 -43.55 37.55
C ASP A 883 50.63 -42.29 38.43
N ASP A 884 51.12 -42.45 39.66
CA ASP A 884 51.05 -41.43 40.72
C ASP A 884 51.89 -40.15 40.44
N ASP A 885 52.60 -40.09 39.30
CA ASP A 885 53.33 -38.92 38.78
C ASP A 885 52.64 -38.23 37.58
N GLY A 886 51.49 -38.73 37.15
CA GLY A 886 50.71 -38.21 36.03
C GLY A 886 51.11 -38.76 34.65
N THR A 887 52.00 -39.75 34.57
CA THR A 887 52.32 -40.43 33.32
C THR A 887 51.38 -41.59 32.99
N TYR A 888 51.26 -41.92 31.70
CA TYR A 888 50.43 -43.04 31.23
C TYR A 888 51.23 -44.34 31.32
N GLY A 889 51.14 -45.02 32.47
CA GLY A 889 51.83 -46.28 32.74
C GLY A 889 51.35 -47.39 31.81
N ASP A 890 52.29 -48.10 31.17
CA ASP A 890 52.02 -49.21 30.23
C ASP A 890 51.63 -50.52 30.97
N TYR A 891 50.62 -50.41 31.84
CA TYR A 891 50.08 -51.50 32.64
C TYR A 891 48.93 -52.20 31.92
N SER A 892 49.30 -52.97 30.89
CA SER A 892 48.40 -53.90 30.19
C SER A 892 48.01 -55.11 31.07
N ILE A 893 47.31 -54.84 32.16
CA ILE A 893 46.62 -55.85 32.97
C ILE A 893 45.46 -56.39 32.15
N PHE A 894 45.58 -57.64 31.68
CA PHE A 894 44.44 -58.41 31.20
C PHE A 894 43.45 -58.58 32.36
N GLU A 895 42.38 -57.80 32.38
CA GLU A 895 41.27 -58.10 33.28
C GLU A 895 40.53 -59.36 32.79
N VAL A 896 40.16 -60.22 33.74
CA VAL A 896 39.86 -61.62 33.45
C VAL A 896 38.42 -61.76 32.93
N ALA A 897 38.28 -61.78 31.60
CA ALA A 897 37.06 -62.20 30.94
C ALA A 897 36.59 -63.58 31.48
N PRO A 898 35.28 -63.77 31.73
CA PRO A 898 34.82 -64.75 32.70
C PRO A 898 35.06 -66.22 32.30
N ALA A 899 35.66 -66.97 33.22
CA ALA A 899 35.56 -68.42 33.37
C ALA A 899 35.73 -69.28 32.09
N TYR A 900 36.88 -69.19 31.42
CA TYR A 900 37.28 -70.18 30.42
C TYR A 900 37.82 -71.47 31.06
N ASP A 901 37.31 -72.62 30.61
CA ASP A 901 37.62 -73.97 31.09
C ASP A 901 39.11 -74.35 30.91
N ASN A 902 39.82 -74.48 32.04
CA ASN A 902 41.25 -74.77 32.13
C ASN A 902 41.69 -76.13 31.55
N THR A 903 40.79 -76.96 31.03
CA THR A 903 41.07 -78.37 30.68
C THR A 903 41.25 -78.66 29.18
N LYS A 904 41.24 -77.66 28.29
CA LYS A 904 41.25 -77.86 26.83
C LYS A 904 42.36 -77.12 26.09
N THR A 905 43.00 -77.82 25.15
CA THR A 905 44.07 -77.29 24.28
C THR A 905 43.51 -76.92 22.90
N TYR A 906 44.02 -75.85 22.30
CA TYR A 906 43.69 -75.44 20.92
C TYR A 906 44.93 -75.58 20.03
N ALA A 907 44.77 -76.21 18.86
CA ALA A 907 45.84 -76.47 17.90
C ALA A 907 45.60 -75.69 16.59
N VAL A 908 46.65 -75.07 16.04
CA VAL A 908 46.59 -74.28 14.80
C VAL A 908 47.76 -74.70 13.90
N GLY A 909 47.54 -75.76 13.11
CA GLY A 909 48.56 -76.36 12.26
C GLY A 909 49.68 -77.02 13.08
N ASP A 910 50.93 -76.84 12.66
CA ASP A 910 52.13 -77.40 13.29
C ASP A 910 52.45 -76.80 14.69
N TYR A 911 51.61 -75.90 15.23
CA TYR A 911 51.89 -75.16 16.46
C TYR A 911 50.74 -75.24 17.47
N CYS A 912 51.14 -75.27 18.73
CA CYS A 912 50.32 -75.64 19.87
C CYS A 912 50.61 -74.65 21.02
N VAL A 913 49.57 -74.07 21.62
CA VAL A 913 49.69 -73.04 22.66
C VAL A 913 49.29 -73.61 24.02
N TYR A 914 50.16 -73.42 25.01
CA TYR A 914 49.92 -73.80 26.41
C TYR A 914 50.67 -72.83 27.32
N ASP A 915 50.05 -72.40 28.43
CA ASP A 915 50.63 -71.45 29.41
C ASP A 915 51.34 -70.24 28.75
N PHE A 916 50.60 -69.58 27.84
CA PHE A 916 51.03 -68.41 27.04
C PHE A 916 52.32 -68.60 26.21
N LYS A 917 52.77 -69.84 26.00
CA LYS A 917 53.97 -70.18 25.21
C LYS A 917 53.59 -70.93 23.95
N LEU A 918 54.32 -70.66 22.87
CA LEU A 918 54.12 -71.26 21.55
C LEU A 918 55.12 -72.41 21.33
N TYR A 919 54.60 -73.63 21.16
CA TYR A 919 55.39 -74.84 20.93
C TYR A 919 55.17 -75.37 19.52
N LYS A 920 56.20 -76.01 18.93
CA LYS A 920 56.08 -76.71 17.64
C LYS A 920 55.75 -78.19 17.86
N CYS A 921 54.55 -78.59 17.42
CA CYS A 921 54.05 -79.96 17.49
C CYS A 921 54.72 -80.85 16.43
N THR A 922 55.47 -81.87 16.87
CA THR A 922 56.19 -82.83 15.99
C THR A 922 55.47 -84.16 15.81
N THR A 923 54.38 -84.40 16.54
CA THR A 923 53.44 -85.50 16.35
C THR A 923 52.02 -85.05 16.72
N ALA A 924 51.00 -85.68 16.14
CA ALA A 924 49.60 -85.32 16.40
C ALA A 924 49.11 -85.85 17.76
N VAL A 925 48.56 -84.95 18.59
CA VAL A 925 48.05 -85.24 19.93
C VAL A 925 46.52 -85.15 19.92
N THR A 926 45.82 -86.09 20.56
CA THR A 926 44.34 -86.17 20.58
C THR A 926 43.72 -86.31 21.98
N THR A 927 44.52 -86.48 23.04
CA THR A 927 44.08 -86.46 24.44
C THR A 927 45.14 -85.77 25.32
N ALA A 928 44.77 -85.37 26.55
CA ALA A 928 45.58 -84.48 27.39
C ALA A 928 46.70 -85.15 28.22
N GLU A 929 46.94 -86.46 28.07
CA GLU A 929 47.80 -87.25 28.99
C GLU A 929 49.23 -87.48 28.50
N ASP A 930 49.64 -86.92 27.36
CA ASP A 930 50.93 -87.19 26.69
C ASP A 930 52.00 -86.07 26.84
N PHE A 931 51.84 -85.19 27.84
CA PHE A 931 52.75 -84.08 28.13
C PHE A 931 54.04 -84.54 28.82
N ASP A 932 55.06 -84.84 28.00
CA ASP A 932 56.46 -85.04 28.39
C ASP A 932 57.33 -83.94 27.77
N ASP A 933 58.00 -83.14 28.60
CA ASP A 933 58.87 -82.02 28.19
C ASP A 933 60.00 -82.44 27.23
N THR A 934 60.40 -83.71 27.20
CA THR A 934 61.52 -84.20 26.37
C THR A 934 61.25 -84.22 24.86
N LYS A 935 59.99 -84.01 24.43
CA LYS A 935 59.58 -84.10 23.01
C LYS A 935 59.54 -82.74 22.27
N TRP A 936 59.87 -81.62 22.94
CA TRP A 936 59.58 -80.27 22.44
C TRP A 936 60.82 -79.38 22.29
N THR A 937 60.76 -78.34 21.46
CA THR A 937 61.86 -77.38 21.30
C THR A 937 61.31 -75.95 21.24
N ALA A 938 61.74 -75.11 22.19
CA ALA A 938 61.35 -73.71 22.25
C ALA A 938 62.12 -72.86 21.22
N VAL A 939 61.44 -71.90 20.59
CA VAL A 939 62.02 -70.98 19.61
C VAL A 939 62.37 -69.65 20.30
N LYS A 940 63.54 -69.07 19.99
CA LYS A 940 64.02 -67.78 20.53
C LYS A 940 64.56 -66.87 19.43
N ALA A 941 63.86 -65.76 19.17
CA ALA A 941 64.32 -64.57 18.45
C ALA A 941 63.26 -63.46 18.59
N MET A 942 63.56 -62.15 18.60
CA MET A 942 64.83 -61.44 18.84
C MET A 942 64.49 -59.99 19.23
N ASN A 943 65.25 -59.40 20.16
CA ASN A 943 65.40 -57.93 20.21
C ASN A 943 66.54 -57.52 19.26
N GLU A 944 66.69 -56.21 19.04
CA GLU A 944 67.69 -55.57 18.16
C GLU A 944 67.42 -55.65 16.64
N ILE A 945 66.72 -54.62 16.12
CA ILE A 945 67.11 -53.86 14.92
C ILE A 945 66.51 -52.46 15.10
N SER A 946 67.30 -51.39 14.90
CA SER A 946 66.82 -50.00 14.98
C SER A 946 67.16 -49.24 13.71
N ASN A 947 66.33 -48.25 13.39
CA ASN A 947 66.60 -47.14 12.47
C ASN A 947 67.12 -47.46 11.06
N THR A 948 66.22 -47.43 10.06
CA THR A 948 66.27 -46.44 8.95
C THR A 948 65.06 -46.53 8.01
N LYS A 949 64.72 -45.42 7.34
CA LYS A 949 63.61 -45.33 6.38
C LYS A 949 64.00 -45.89 5.00
N GLN A 950 63.61 -47.12 4.66
CA GLN A 950 63.34 -47.58 3.27
C GLN A 950 62.79 -49.03 3.23
N ASN A 951 62.22 -49.42 2.08
CA ASN A 951 61.89 -50.81 1.67
C ASN A 951 60.65 -51.53 2.26
N VAL A 952 59.53 -50.83 2.47
CA VAL A 952 58.18 -51.47 2.61
C VAL A 952 57.26 -51.17 1.41
N SER A 953 57.82 -50.80 0.26
CA SER A 953 57.09 -50.60 -1.01
C SER A 953 57.14 -51.79 -1.98
N ILE A 954 57.83 -52.89 -1.60
CA ILE A 954 58.15 -54.02 -2.49
C ILE A 954 57.33 -55.30 -2.17
N LEU A 955 56.57 -55.31 -1.07
CA LEU A 955 55.73 -56.46 -0.68
C LEU A 955 54.24 -56.33 -1.05
N GLN A 956 53.74 -55.12 -1.35
CA GLN A 956 52.32 -54.89 -1.62
C GLN A 956 51.92 -55.10 -3.10
N SER A 957 52.89 -55.16 -4.02
CA SER A 957 52.69 -55.32 -5.47
C SER A 957 52.65 -56.77 -5.97
N ARG A 958 52.48 -57.76 -5.07
CA ARG A 958 52.47 -59.20 -5.43
C ARG A 958 51.27 -60.01 -4.91
N ALA A 959 50.26 -59.37 -4.32
CA ALA A 959 49.05 -60.05 -3.84
C ALA A 959 47.94 -60.18 -4.90
N ASN A 960 47.88 -59.27 -5.89
CA ASN A 960 46.70 -59.09 -6.73
C ASN A 960 46.58 -60.05 -7.94
N ASP A 961 47.61 -60.84 -8.26
CA ASP A 961 47.60 -61.74 -9.43
C ASP A 961 46.98 -63.13 -9.16
N TYR A 962 46.62 -63.46 -7.91
CA TYR A 962 46.23 -64.84 -7.55
C TYR A 962 44.72 -65.15 -7.61
N ILE A 963 43.85 -64.17 -7.94
CA ILE A 963 42.38 -64.36 -7.99
C ILE A 963 41.82 -64.13 -9.41
N LYS A 964 42.51 -64.65 -10.44
CA LYS A 964 42.03 -64.64 -11.84
C LYS A 964 42.17 -65.95 -12.62
N ALA A 965 42.13 -67.12 -11.95
CA ALA A 965 42.11 -68.42 -12.67
C ALA A 965 41.52 -69.62 -11.90
N LYS A 966 40.18 -69.76 -11.80
CA LYS A 966 39.45 -71.07 -11.79
C LYS A 966 37.92 -70.97 -11.67
N LYS A 967 37.22 -71.04 -12.81
CA LYS A 967 36.18 -72.04 -13.16
C LYS A 967 35.23 -71.50 -14.25
N ILE A 968 35.08 -72.30 -15.30
CA ILE A 968 33.98 -72.28 -16.29
C ILE A 968 33.36 -73.70 -16.24
N LEU A 969 32.19 -73.89 -16.86
CA LEU A 969 31.41 -75.15 -17.01
C LEU A 969 30.48 -75.56 -15.84
N VAL A 970 29.23 -76.03 -16.06
CA VAL A 970 28.36 -75.91 -17.26
C VAL A 970 26.87 -76.28 -16.94
N ASN A 971 25.93 -75.75 -17.74
CA ASN A 971 24.54 -76.18 -18.06
C ASN A 971 23.50 -76.65 -17.00
N CYS A 972 22.37 -75.91 -17.02
CA CYS A 972 20.99 -76.37 -17.34
C CYS A 972 20.06 -77.14 -16.36
N THR A 973 18.77 -76.82 -16.58
CA THR A 973 17.53 -77.63 -16.51
C THR A 973 16.87 -77.95 -15.16
N ASP A 974 15.55 -77.72 -15.19
CA ASP A 974 14.45 -78.27 -14.37
C ASP A 974 14.44 -77.97 -12.84
N MET A 975 13.29 -77.80 -12.16
CA MET A 975 11.94 -78.25 -12.54
C MET A 975 10.79 -77.31 -12.11
N THR A 976 9.80 -77.31 -13.00
CA THR A 976 8.51 -76.64 -13.13
C THR A 976 7.41 -76.90 -12.07
N MET A 977 6.34 -76.07 -12.18
CA MET A 977 4.92 -76.31 -11.83
C MET A 977 4.49 -76.25 -10.35
N GLY A 978 3.28 -75.75 -10.02
CA GLY A 978 2.20 -75.15 -10.83
C GLY A 978 1.20 -74.43 -9.91
N MET A 979 -0.05 -74.04 -10.25
CA MET A 979 -0.97 -74.16 -11.41
C MET A 979 -2.02 -73.02 -11.27
N SER A 980 -2.83 -72.58 -12.24
CA SER A 980 -2.86 -72.65 -13.72
C SER A 980 -4.01 -71.73 -14.25
N LEU A 981 -4.14 -71.58 -15.59
CA LEU A 981 -5.26 -70.98 -16.34
C LEU A 981 -5.38 -69.42 -16.31
N SER A 982 -5.63 -68.72 -17.42
CA SER A 982 -5.72 -69.15 -18.84
C SER A 982 -5.57 -68.02 -19.88
N SER A 983 -4.85 -68.35 -20.97
CA SER A 983 -5.03 -67.84 -22.37
C SER A 983 -4.56 -66.44 -22.80
N TYR A 984 -3.49 -66.41 -23.62
CA TYR A 984 -3.35 -65.84 -25.00
C TYR A 984 -4.13 -64.54 -25.39
N VAL A 985 -3.58 -63.58 -26.17
CA VAL A 985 -2.75 -63.69 -27.41
C VAL A 985 -1.60 -62.65 -27.45
N THR A 986 -0.61 -62.85 -28.35
CA THR A 986 0.71 -62.18 -28.46
C THR A 986 0.87 -61.13 -29.57
N LEU A 987 1.74 -60.13 -29.33
CA LEU A 987 2.75 -59.46 -30.20
C LEU A 987 3.38 -58.34 -29.32
N ASP A 988 4.65 -58.28 -28.93
CA ASP A 988 5.95 -58.41 -29.64
C ASP A 988 6.10 -57.31 -30.73
N THR A 989 7.05 -56.36 -30.66
CA THR A 989 8.42 -56.39 -30.08
C THR A 989 8.78 -55.22 -29.13
N GLY A 990 9.94 -55.32 -28.46
CA GLY A 990 10.45 -54.38 -27.43
C GLY A 990 10.92 -52.99 -27.93
N TYR A 991 11.38 -52.07 -27.07
CA TYR A 991 12.28 -52.27 -25.92
C TYR A 991 11.77 -51.76 -24.55
N LYS A 992 12.46 -52.16 -23.47
CA LYS A 992 12.32 -51.70 -22.07
C LYS A 992 13.44 -50.71 -21.71
N PHE A 993 13.30 -49.66 -20.86
CA PHE A 993 12.66 -49.43 -19.54
C PHE A 993 13.60 -49.66 -18.32
N PHE A 994 13.30 -48.93 -17.22
CA PHE A 994 13.85 -48.97 -15.84
C PHE A 994 15.13 -48.14 -15.57
N CYS A 995 15.35 -47.57 -14.37
CA CYS A 995 14.74 -47.73 -13.02
C CYS A 995 14.66 -46.36 -12.28
N TRP A 996 13.95 -46.13 -11.16
CA TRP A 996 12.83 -46.83 -10.49
C TRP A 996 12.11 -45.83 -9.53
N GLN A 997 10.95 -46.20 -8.98
CA GLN A 997 10.19 -45.42 -8.00
C GLN A 997 9.55 -46.35 -6.95
N THR A 998 9.53 -45.95 -5.68
CA THR A 998 8.90 -46.67 -4.56
C THR A 998 7.41 -46.33 -4.42
N LEU A 999 6.63 -47.18 -3.74
CA LEU A 999 5.17 -47.12 -3.65
C LEU A 999 4.64 -47.39 -2.23
N GLY A 1000 3.45 -46.85 -1.93
CA GLY A 1000 2.67 -47.06 -0.71
C GLY A 1000 2.49 -45.77 0.10
N PHE A 1001 1.33 -45.45 0.70
CA PHE A 1001 0.08 -46.23 0.84
C PHE A 1001 -1.17 -45.34 0.67
N SER A 1002 -2.36 -45.96 0.63
CA SER A 1002 -3.66 -45.29 0.69
C SER A 1002 -4.16 -45.17 2.13
N ASP A 1003 -5.02 -44.18 2.40
CA ASP A 1003 -6.46 -44.40 2.60
C ASP A 1003 -7.17 -43.03 2.70
N GLY A 1004 -8.50 -43.00 2.52
CA GLY A 1004 -9.24 -41.74 2.46
C GLY A 1004 -10.65 -41.83 3.04
N TRP A 1005 -11.19 -40.67 3.41
CA TRP A 1005 -12.59 -40.50 3.83
C TRP A 1005 -13.24 -39.37 3.03
N VAL A 1006 -14.55 -39.50 2.79
CA VAL A 1006 -15.35 -38.60 1.96
C VAL A 1006 -16.58 -38.14 2.75
N SER A 1007 -16.88 -36.84 2.70
CA SER A 1007 -18.17 -36.29 3.12
C SER A 1007 -18.50 -34.99 2.36
N ASP A 1008 -19.04 -35.17 1.16
CA ASP A 1008 -20.01 -34.35 0.43
C ASP A 1008 -20.17 -32.83 0.73
N PHE A 1009 -19.86 -32.02 -0.31
CA PHE A 1009 -20.73 -31.01 -0.99
C PHE A 1009 -21.52 -29.93 -0.19
N PRO A 1010 -21.79 -28.72 -0.76
CA PRO A 1010 -21.85 -28.43 -2.20
C PRO A 1010 -20.93 -27.33 -2.75
N ILE A 1011 -20.68 -27.43 -4.06
CA ILE A 1011 -20.01 -26.44 -4.90
C ILE A 1011 -21.00 -25.33 -5.29
N TYR A 1012 -20.53 -24.09 -5.38
CA TYR A 1012 -21.08 -23.10 -6.31
C TYR A 1012 -20.03 -22.75 -7.40
N ILE A 1013 -20.51 -22.51 -8.63
CA ILE A 1013 -19.65 -22.40 -9.82
C ILE A 1013 -19.64 -20.97 -10.33
N SER A 1014 -18.43 -20.42 -10.54
CA SER A 1014 -18.16 -19.38 -11.55
C SER A 1014 -16.76 -19.58 -12.10
N ASN A 1015 -16.66 -19.98 -13.38
CA ASN A 1015 -15.39 -20.20 -14.08
C ASN A 1015 -14.78 -18.88 -14.60
N PRO A 1016 -13.46 -18.82 -14.84
CA PRO A 1016 -12.77 -17.60 -15.26
C PRO A 1016 -12.71 -17.42 -16.79
N LEU A 1017 -12.07 -16.30 -17.20
CA LEU A 1017 -11.55 -15.94 -18.54
C LEU A 1017 -12.53 -15.45 -19.62
N SER A 1018 -12.27 -14.23 -20.12
CA SER A 1018 -12.36 -13.90 -21.56
C SER A 1018 -11.35 -12.79 -21.91
N VAL A 1019 -10.85 -12.73 -23.16
CA VAL A 1019 -9.69 -11.91 -23.58
C VAL A 1019 -9.93 -11.29 -24.97
N SER A 1020 -9.63 -9.99 -25.15
CA SER A 1020 -9.25 -9.38 -26.46
C SER A 1020 -8.85 -7.90 -26.31
N GLY A 1021 -7.94 -7.30 -27.10
CA GLY A 1021 -6.93 -7.90 -27.98
C GLY A 1021 -6.33 -6.97 -29.07
N PHE A 1022 -4.99 -7.02 -29.24
CA PHE A 1022 -4.18 -6.54 -30.41
C PHE A 1022 -4.04 -5.01 -30.64
N PRO A 1023 -3.05 -4.52 -31.45
CA PRO A 1023 -2.06 -5.25 -32.27
C PRO A 1023 -0.56 -4.90 -32.05
N PHE A 1024 0.33 -5.80 -32.53
CA PHE A 1024 1.78 -5.58 -32.65
C PHE A 1024 2.20 -5.24 -34.10
N TRP A 1025 3.27 -4.45 -34.27
CA TRP A 1025 4.02 -4.39 -35.54
C TRP A 1025 5.53 -4.56 -35.29
N LYS A 1026 6.29 -5.00 -36.31
CA LYS A 1026 7.63 -5.59 -36.12
C LYS A 1026 8.76 -4.56 -36.19
N GLY A 1027 9.64 -4.57 -35.18
CA GLY A 1027 11.01 -4.03 -35.22
C GLY A 1027 12.02 -5.14 -34.97
N THR A 1028 13.11 -5.19 -35.76
CA THR A 1028 14.07 -6.31 -35.74
C THR A 1028 15.36 -5.94 -35.01
N LEU A 1029 15.93 -6.84 -34.19
CA LEU A 1029 17.34 -7.26 -34.29
C LEU A 1029 17.68 -8.49 -33.42
N ALA A 1030 18.76 -9.17 -33.78
CA ALA A 1030 19.14 -10.54 -33.40
C ALA A 1030 19.38 -10.81 -31.90
N PRO A 1031 19.30 -12.09 -31.51
CA PRO A 1031 20.53 -12.77 -31.09
C PRO A 1031 20.97 -13.86 -32.09
N THR A 1032 22.28 -14.07 -32.23
CA THR A 1032 22.87 -15.04 -33.17
C THR A 1032 23.32 -16.32 -32.48
N CYS A 1033 22.55 -17.41 -32.64
CA CYS A 1033 23.11 -18.72 -32.97
C CYS A 1033 22.01 -19.68 -33.50
N ARG A 1034 22.39 -20.56 -34.44
CA ARG A 1034 21.57 -21.71 -34.91
C ARG A 1034 22.07 -22.96 -34.16
N VAL A 1035 21.39 -24.09 -34.02
CA VAL A 1035 20.52 -24.90 -34.92
C VAL A 1035 19.56 -25.69 -34.01
N GLY A 1036 18.34 -26.13 -34.36
CA GLY A 1036 17.54 -26.11 -35.60
C GLY A 1036 16.67 -27.39 -35.69
N PHE A 1037 15.66 -27.40 -36.58
CA PHE A 1037 14.60 -28.44 -36.72
C PHE A 1037 13.57 -28.51 -35.58
N ILE A 1038 12.31 -28.93 -35.79
CA ILE A 1038 11.30 -28.53 -36.81
C ILE A 1038 9.90 -28.91 -36.26
N PHE A 1039 8.84 -28.23 -36.72
CA PHE A 1039 7.44 -28.42 -36.30
C PHE A 1039 6.93 -29.87 -36.32
N PHE A 1040 5.94 -30.16 -35.47
CA PHE A 1040 4.61 -30.52 -36.01
C PHE A 1040 3.45 -29.98 -35.16
N GLU A 1041 2.40 -29.55 -35.85
CA GLU A 1041 1.13 -29.03 -35.35
C GLU A 1041 0.11 -30.16 -35.25
N ILE A 1042 -0.60 -30.29 -34.13
CA ILE A 1042 -1.89 -31.00 -34.04
C ILE A 1042 -2.87 -30.12 -33.27
N ARG A 1043 -3.99 -29.80 -33.91
CA ARG A 1043 -5.14 -29.12 -33.30
C ARG A 1043 -6.07 -30.17 -32.67
N ASN A 1044 -6.95 -29.71 -31.79
CA ASN A 1044 -8.37 -30.02 -31.96
C ASN A 1044 -9.20 -28.92 -31.32
N ASP A 1045 -10.24 -28.50 -32.04
CA ASP A 1045 -11.11 -27.39 -31.68
C ASP A 1045 -12.20 -27.85 -30.70
N ILE A 1046 -12.40 -27.10 -29.60
CA ILE A 1046 -13.70 -26.57 -29.13
C ILE A 1046 -13.43 -25.15 -28.62
#